data_AF-A0ABC8KZX2-F1
#
_entry.id   AF-A0ABC8KZX2-F1
#
_cell.length_a   1.000
_cell.length_b   1.000
_cell.length_c   1.000
_cell.angle_alpha   90.00
_cell.angle_beta   90.00
_cell.angle_gamma   90.00
#
_symmetry.space_group_name_H-M   'P 1'
#
loop_
_entity.id
_entity.type
_entity.pdbx_description
1 polymer ?
#
loop_
_entity_poly.entity_id
_entity_poly.type
_entity_poly.pdbx_seq_one_letter_code
_entity_poly.pdbx_strand_id
1 'polypeptide(L)'
;MLRIFILFSLLIHSCVAAPKTPAAPAKKWLTLNGKEPAVVARGGLSGLFPESSAPANDLAVSSSSPGLTVMCNLQMTKDGAGICLSDIRLDNATTISTLFPKGQKTYKVNGQNLKGWFALDYLADTIFSNVSLVQNIYTRPSIFDGQMPIAAVEEVLDTKPPKFWLSVQYDAFYMEHKLSAAEYLRSFRFRGINVISSPEIDFLKSIGKDARRAKTKLIFEFKDLEAMEPTTNKKYSEILLNLAAIKAFATGVIIPKDYIWPLDTAMYLKPASTIVADAHKAGLEVYASGFANDFQTSYNYSYDPSAEYLQFIDNGQFSVDGFITDFPPTASQAITCFAHQKKNLPKIGNTLVITHNGASGDYPGCTDLAYRKAVDDGADVIDCSVQMSKDGIAFCLDSADLIPTTTAMTTLITRASTVPEIQPKNGIFSFDLTWAEIQSLKPQIQSPFLTVEKLQRNPVNKNAGKFMTLADFLKFSKATAVTGVLINIQNAAYLASKKGLGIVDAVKSALTSSKLDKKVMIQSDDSSVLDSFKDVTRVLRIEKEIGDAPKPTIEEIKKHADAVNIWRSSIVPISQSFAIGKTKVVEEMHKGNISVYISVLRNEFLSVTFDSFSDPTVELATFIAGNGVDGVITEFPATATRYLRSPCSDLNIEQPFAILPAEAGSLISVASKEAQPPASAPNPPLDAKDVIDPPLPPVANLASNNGSGGAQPGSRRSGTIATTANLSLAMLALGLVLCAAA
;
A
#
# COMPACT_ATOMS: atom_id res chain seq x y z
N MET A 1 -16.31 46.05 -50.63
CA MET A 1 -16.88 44.90 -49.94
C MET A 1 -15.91 43.70 -50.01
N LEU A 2 -14.70 43.60 -49.44
CA LEU A 2 -13.79 44.38 -48.60
C LEU A 2 -14.39 45.05 -47.36
N ARG A 3 -13.93 44.54 -46.20
CA ARG A 3 -14.23 44.83 -44.79
C ARG A 3 -15.14 43.78 -44.13
N ILE A 4 -14.66 43.27 -42.99
CA ILE A 4 -15.21 42.23 -42.10
C ILE A 4 -14.75 40.80 -42.44
N PHE A 5 -13.45 40.49 -42.26
CA PHE A 5 -12.95 39.15 -41.86
C PHE A 5 -11.47 39.15 -41.40
N ILE A 6 -10.94 40.28 -40.91
CA ILE A 6 -9.61 40.35 -40.29
C ILE A 6 -9.73 41.25 -39.06
N LEU A 7 -10.14 40.66 -37.93
CA LEU A 7 -10.10 41.27 -36.59
C LEU A 7 -10.33 40.19 -35.53
N PHE A 8 -9.51 39.13 -35.55
CA PHE A 8 -9.29 38.22 -34.40
C PHE A 8 -7.90 37.54 -34.47
N SER A 9 -6.92 38.25 -35.06
CA SER A 9 -5.50 37.90 -34.95
C SER A 9 -4.76 39.22 -34.76
N LEU A 10 -3.94 39.30 -33.71
CA LEU A 10 -3.29 40.50 -33.14
C LEU A 10 -4.06 41.23 -32.04
N LEU A 11 -4.17 40.57 -30.88
CA LEU A 11 -4.08 41.25 -29.58
C LEU A 11 -3.09 40.48 -28.69
N ILE A 12 -1.83 40.87 -28.82
CA ILE A 12 -0.86 41.07 -27.73
C ILE A 12 -0.43 39.80 -26.96
N HIS A 13 0.63 39.17 -27.48
CA HIS A 13 1.70 38.63 -26.65
C HIS A 13 2.38 39.79 -25.89
N SER A 14 1.81 40.17 -24.75
CA SER A 14 2.58 40.78 -23.67
C SER A 14 2.94 39.63 -22.74
N CYS A 15 4.08 38.99 -22.99
CA CYS A 15 4.75 38.26 -21.94
C CYS A 15 5.16 39.30 -20.89
N VAL A 16 4.29 39.55 -19.91
CA VAL A 16 4.76 39.96 -18.60
C VAL A 16 5.60 38.78 -18.14
N ALA A 17 6.92 38.92 -18.28
CA ALA A 17 7.85 38.06 -17.58
C ALA A 17 7.50 38.21 -16.10
N ALA A 18 6.77 37.24 -15.56
CA ALA A 18 6.68 37.05 -14.12
C ALA A 18 8.13 37.08 -13.62
N PRO A 19 8.45 37.86 -12.57
CA PRO A 19 9.78 37.84 -12.01
C PRO A 19 10.13 36.38 -11.76
N LYS A 20 11.17 35.89 -12.44
CA LYS A 20 11.76 34.58 -12.14
C LYS A 20 12.09 34.64 -10.66
N THR A 21 11.24 34.05 -9.84
CA THR A 21 11.58 33.73 -8.46
C THR A 21 12.95 33.06 -8.54
N PRO A 22 13.95 33.54 -7.80
CA PRO A 22 15.25 32.87 -7.77
C PRO A 22 14.98 31.40 -7.49
N ALA A 23 15.41 30.52 -8.40
CA ALA A 23 15.33 29.09 -8.15
C ALA A 23 15.96 28.85 -6.79
N ALA A 24 15.21 28.22 -5.88
CA ALA A 24 15.75 27.85 -4.58
C ALA A 24 17.11 27.16 -4.82
N PRO A 25 18.15 27.45 -4.02
CA PRO A 25 19.46 26.85 -4.22
C PRO A 25 19.30 25.34 -4.32
N ALA A 26 19.85 24.75 -5.39
CA ALA A 26 19.70 23.33 -5.67
C ALA A 26 20.10 22.52 -4.43
N LYS A 27 19.16 21.73 -3.90
CA LYS A 27 19.41 20.86 -2.75
C LYS A 27 20.62 19.97 -3.10
N LYS A 28 21.67 20.00 -2.29
CA LYS A 28 22.87 19.18 -2.51
C LYS A 28 22.63 17.79 -1.94
N TRP A 29 22.50 16.80 -2.81
CA TRP A 29 22.35 15.40 -2.42
C TRP A 29 23.70 14.77 -2.08
N LEU A 30 23.70 13.66 -1.34
CA LEU A 30 24.89 12.85 -1.08
C LEU A 30 25.13 11.80 -2.20
N THR A 31 24.61 12.07 -3.39
CA THR A 31 24.92 11.33 -4.63
C THR A 31 26.32 11.70 -5.12
N LEU A 32 26.90 10.91 -6.03
CA LEU A 32 28.25 11.14 -6.53
C LEU A 32 28.43 12.57 -7.08
N ASN A 33 27.42 13.06 -7.79
CA ASN A 33 27.45 14.34 -8.49
C ASN A 33 26.65 15.45 -7.78
N GLY A 34 26.12 15.18 -6.58
CA GLY A 34 25.30 16.09 -5.80
C GLY A 34 23.91 16.38 -6.36
N LYS A 35 23.48 15.70 -7.42
CA LYS A 35 22.16 15.85 -8.06
C LYS A 35 21.14 14.91 -7.42
N GLU A 36 19.88 15.22 -7.69
CA GLU A 36 18.75 14.39 -7.33
C GLU A 36 18.88 12.96 -7.89
N PRO A 37 18.58 11.92 -7.09
CA PRO A 37 18.57 10.54 -7.55
C PRO A 37 17.64 10.35 -8.76
N ALA A 38 18.05 9.54 -9.73
CA ALA A 38 17.23 9.22 -10.89
C ALA A 38 16.20 8.13 -10.58
N VAL A 39 15.02 8.23 -11.19
CA VAL A 39 14.01 7.16 -11.20
C VAL A 39 14.11 6.39 -12.51
N VAL A 40 14.30 5.07 -12.42
CA VAL A 40 14.38 4.15 -13.56
C VAL A 40 13.26 3.12 -13.44
N ALA A 41 12.32 3.17 -14.38
CA ALA A 41 11.18 2.27 -14.47
C ALA A 41 11.59 0.96 -15.14
N ARG A 42 11.62 -0.16 -14.39
CA ARG A 42 11.95 -1.48 -14.94
C ARG A 42 10.78 -2.01 -15.75
N GLY A 43 10.84 -1.86 -17.07
CA GLY A 43 9.76 -2.23 -17.98
C GLY A 43 8.50 -1.39 -17.74
N GLY A 44 8.66 -0.09 -17.48
CA GLY A 44 7.55 0.81 -17.16
C GLY A 44 7.03 0.59 -15.73
N LEU A 45 5.71 0.76 -15.53
CA LEU A 45 5.01 0.46 -14.29
C LEU A 45 4.67 -1.03 -14.23
N SER A 46 5.70 -1.87 -14.27
CA SER A 46 5.58 -3.33 -14.34
C SER A 46 4.98 -3.96 -13.08
N GLY A 47 4.86 -3.18 -11.99
CA GLY A 47 4.09 -3.53 -10.79
C GLY A 47 2.58 -3.68 -11.03
N LEU A 48 2.08 -3.19 -12.16
CA LEU A 48 0.65 -3.15 -12.47
C LEU A 48 0.30 -3.81 -13.80
N PHE A 49 1.18 -3.68 -14.78
CA PHE A 49 0.99 -4.23 -16.12
C PHE A 49 2.10 -5.24 -16.45
N PRO A 50 1.85 -6.16 -17.41
CA PRO A 50 2.94 -6.93 -18.00
C PRO A 50 4.06 -6.00 -18.50
N GLU A 51 5.30 -6.39 -18.22
CA GLU A 51 6.46 -5.51 -18.36
C GLU A 51 6.64 -4.98 -19.79
N SER A 52 7.15 -3.75 -19.89
CA SER A 52 7.49 -3.07 -21.16
C SER A 52 6.33 -2.91 -22.15
N SER A 53 5.11 -3.27 -21.77
CA SER A 53 3.90 -3.00 -22.54
C SER A 53 3.67 -1.49 -22.69
N ALA A 54 2.93 -1.08 -23.72
CA ALA A 54 2.62 0.33 -23.94
C ALA A 54 1.93 0.98 -22.71
N PRO A 55 0.89 0.38 -22.08
CA PRO A 55 0.30 0.95 -20.87
C PRO A 55 1.27 1.03 -19.68
N ALA A 56 2.18 0.05 -19.53
CA ALA A 56 3.21 0.11 -18.50
C ALA A 56 4.11 1.35 -18.66
N ASN A 57 4.58 1.60 -19.89
CA ASN A 57 5.46 2.73 -20.18
C ASN A 57 4.73 4.07 -20.10
N ASP A 58 3.53 4.16 -20.68
CA ASP A 58 2.72 5.38 -20.71
C ASP A 58 2.28 5.80 -19.30
N LEU A 59 1.84 4.84 -18.48
CA LEU A 59 1.45 5.16 -17.10
C LEU A 59 2.67 5.52 -16.27
N ALA A 60 3.82 4.85 -16.45
CA ALA A 60 5.05 5.24 -15.76
C ALA A 60 5.45 6.69 -16.07
N VAL A 61 5.43 7.09 -17.36
CA VAL A 61 5.79 8.46 -17.78
C VAL A 61 4.82 9.49 -17.23
N SER A 62 3.52 9.21 -17.23
CA SER A 62 2.49 10.18 -16.80
C SER A 62 2.34 10.31 -15.28
N SER A 63 2.70 9.26 -14.51
CA SER A 63 2.53 9.22 -13.05
C SER A 63 3.84 9.37 -12.26
N SER A 64 4.96 9.69 -12.92
CA SER A 64 6.28 9.83 -12.28
C SER A 64 6.92 11.19 -12.52
N SER A 65 8.05 11.45 -11.85
CA SER A 65 8.81 12.69 -12.02
C SER A 65 9.25 12.91 -13.48
N PRO A 66 9.34 14.17 -13.96
CA PRO A 66 9.64 14.48 -15.37
C PRO A 66 10.99 13.94 -15.88
N GLY A 67 11.91 13.61 -14.97
CA GLY A 67 13.24 13.08 -15.27
C GLY A 67 13.31 11.55 -15.43
N LEU A 68 12.17 10.86 -15.44
CA LEU A 68 12.04 9.40 -15.51
C LEU A 68 12.86 8.79 -16.63
N THR A 69 13.46 7.64 -16.35
CA THR A 69 14.09 6.78 -17.35
C THR A 69 13.28 5.51 -17.54
N VAL A 70 12.86 5.21 -18.77
CA VAL A 70 12.23 3.93 -19.10
C VAL A 70 13.32 2.91 -19.41
N MET A 71 13.30 1.77 -18.72
CA MET A 71 14.27 0.69 -18.92
C MET A 71 13.66 -0.50 -19.64
N CYS A 72 14.34 -0.94 -20.70
CA CYS A 72 14.02 -2.15 -21.46
C CYS A 72 15.15 -3.17 -21.27
N ASN A 73 14.82 -4.41 -20.93
CA ASN A 73 15.76 -5.53 -20.93
C ASN A 73 15.76 -6.17 -22.32
N LEU A 74 16.91 -6.17 -22.99
CA LEU A 74 17.05 -6.66 -24.37
C LEU A 74 17.03 -8.19 -24.40
N GLN A 75 16.10 -8.74 -25.17
CA GLN A 75 16.23 -10.09 -25.75
C GLN A 75 16.31 -9.99 -27.28
N MET A 76 16.91 -10.98 -27.93
CA MET A 76 17.06 -11.03 -29.39
C MET A 76 16.32 -12.19 -30.01
N THR A 77 15.60 -11.91 -31.11
CA THR A 77 14.91 -12.90 -31.94
C THR A 77 15.89 -13.63 -32.86
N LYS A 78 15.43 -14.69 -33.52
CA LYS A 78 16.24 -15.52 -34.42
C LYS A 78 16.89 -14.73 -35.57
N ASP A 79 16.18 -13.72 -36.06
CA ASP A 79 16.57 -12.82 -37.13
C ASP A 79 17.23 -11.52 -36.62
N GLY A 80 17.50 -11.43 -35.31
CA GLY A 80 18.30 -10.37 -34.70
C GLY A 80 17.54 -9.09 -34.36
N ALA A 81 16.20 -9.12 -34.34
CA ALA A 81 15.41 -8.01 -33.82
C ALA A 81 15.48 -7.96 -32.28
N GLY A 82 15.43 -6.76 -31.71
CA GLY A 82 15.45 -6.54 -30.26
C GLY A 82 14.04 -6.42 -29.69
N ILE A 83 13.75 -7.18 -28.62
CA ILE A 83 12.49 -7.09 -27.87
C ILE A 83 12.75 -6.77 -26.40
N CYS A 84 11.76 -6.15 -25.75
CA CYS A 84 11.85 -5.78 -24.33
C CYS A 84 11.24 -6.85 -23.42
N LEU A 85 12.08 -7.66 -22.77
CA LEU A 85 11.67 -8.66 -21.79
C LEU A 85 12.79 -8.98 -20.79
N SER A 86 12.46 -9.10 -19.49
CA SER A 86 13.45 -9.31 -18.43
C SER A 86 14.03 -10.73 -18.40
N ASP A 87 13.17 -11.74 -18.49
CA ASP A 87 13.59 -13.15 -18.47
C ASP A 87 13.95 -13.61 -19.89
N ILE A 88 15.02 -14.42 -20.01
CA ILE A 88 15.42 -15.03 -21.27
C ILE A 88 14.44 -16.14 -21.71
N ARG A 89 13.72 -16.72 -20.73
CA ARG A 89 12.65 -17.68 -20.94
C ARG A 89 11.35 -16.91 -21.16
N LEU A 90 10.87 -16.94 -22.39
CA LEU A 90 9.62 -16.31 -22.81
C LEU A 90 8.42 -16.84 -22.01
N ASP A 91 8.42 -18.11 -21.59
CA ASP A 91 7.33 -18.72 -20.84
C ASP A 91 7.13 -18.17 -19.43
N ASN A 92 8.07 -17.36 -18.91
CA ASN A 92 7.90 -16.72 -17.62
C ASN A 92 6.86 -15.58 -17.68
N ALA A 93 6.82 -14.80 -18.76
CA ALA A 93 6.05 -13.57 -18.86
C ALA A 93 5.26 -13.44 -20.18
N THR A 94 5.05 -14.55 -20.89
CA THR A 94 4.30 -14.55 -22.15
C THR A 94 3.44 -15.81 -22.34
N THR A 95 2.53 -15.78 -23.31
CA THR A 95 1.67 -16.91 -23.71
C THR A 95 2.36 -17.97 -24.59
N ILE A 96 3.68 -17.87 -24.80
CA ILE A 96 4.44 -18.71 -25.74
C ILE A 96 4.26 -20.22 -25.52
N SER A 97 4.15 -20.67 -24.27
CA SER A 97 4.10 -22.08 -23.91
C SER A 97 2.78 -22.72 -24.35
N THR A 98 1.68 -21.96 -24.31
CA THR A 98 0.36 -22.37 -24.82
C THR A 98 0.33 -22.40 -26.34
N LEU A 99 0.97 -21.44 -27.00
CA LEU A 99 0.99 -21.32 -28.46
C LEU A 99 1.91 -22.34 -29.13
N PHE A 100 3.03 -22.66 -28.48
CA PHE A 100 4.05 -23.58 -29.00
C PHE A 100 4.38 -24.67 -27.97
N PRO A 101 3.45 -25.56 -27.59
CA PRO A 101 3.63 -26.50 -26.48
C PRO A 101 4.77 -27.50 -26.68
N LYS A 102 5.24 -27.69 -27.91
CA LYS A 102 6.39 -28.55 -28.28
C LYS A 102 7.67 -27.75 -28.56
N GLY A 103 7.66 -26.44 -28.32
CA GLY A 103 8.75 -25.51 -28.64
C GLY A 103 9.84 -25.42 -27.57
N GLN A 104 9.67 -26.10 -26.43
CA GLN A 104 10.62 -26.04 -25.33
C GLN A 104 11.99 -26.59 -25.74
N LYS A 105 13.05 -25.83 -25.44
CA LYS A 105 14.44 -26.24 -25.64
C LYS A 105 15.24 -26.12 -24.35
N THR A 106 16.44 -26.69 -24.36
CA THR A 106 17.41 -26.52 -23.30
C THR A 106 18.65 -25.83 -23.87
N TYR A 107 19.01 -24.70 -23.27
CA TYR A 107 20.24 -23.97 -23.56
C TYR A 107 21.11 -23.86 -22.32
N LYS A 108 22.42 -23.75 -22.52
CA LYS A 108 23.36 -23.40 -21.46
C LYS A 108 23.50 -21.89 -21.46
N VAL A 109 22.92 -21.22 -20.46
CA VAL A 109 22.94 -19.77 -20.31
C VAL A 109 23.71 -19.43 -19.04
N ASN A 110 24.77 -18.65 -19.15
CA ASN A 110 25.64 -18.27 -18.02
C ASN A 110 26.08 -19.49 -17.18
N GLY A 111 26.42 -20.59 -17.85
CA GLY A 111 26.86 -21.83 -17.21
C GLY A 111 25.75 -22.75 -16.72
N GLN A 112 24.49 -22.30 -16.69
CA GLN A 112 23.34 -23.06 -16.20
C GLN A 112 22.51 -23.64 -17.35
N ASN A 113 22.03 -24.89 -17.19
CA ASN A 113 21.09 -25.46 -18.14
C ASN A 113 19.69 -24.92 -17.87
N LEU A 114 19.21 -24.03 -18.73
CA LEU A 114 17.86 -23.49 -18.68
C LEU A 114 16.98 -24.19 -19.71
N LYS A 115 15.82 -24.66 -19.26
CA LYS A 115 14.79 -25.25 -20.11
C LYS A 115 13.61 -24.30 -20.21
N GLY A 116 13.13 -24.01 -21.42
CA GLY A 116 12.09 -23.02 -21.66
C GLY A 116 11.93 -22.69 -23.15
N TRP A 117 11.28 -21.56 -23.44
CA TRP A 117 11.14 -21.00 -24.78
C TRP A 117 12.01 -19.76 -24.92
N PHE A 118 12.79 -19.66 -26.00
CA PHE A 118 13.80 -18.61 -26.16
C PHE A 118 13.51 -17.77 -27.40
N ALA A 119 13.63 -16.45 -27.30
CA ALA A 119 13.35 -15.54 -28.41
C ALA A 119 14.17 -15.88 -29.69
N LEU A 120 15.42 -16.31 -29.52
CA LEU A 120 16.31 -16.69 -30.63
C LEU A 120 15.83 -17.89 -31.46
N ASP A 121 14.81 -18.61 -31.00
CA ASP A 121 14.23 -19.74 -31.74
C ASP A 121 13.13 -19.33 -32.72
N TYR A 122 12.63 -18.09 -32.62
CA TYR A 122 11.48 -17.58 -33.34
C TYR A 122 11.86 -16.33 -34.15
N LEU A 123 11.27 -16.18 -35.33
CA LEU A 123 11.37 -14.93 -36.10
C LEU A 123 10.60 -13.82 -35.37
N ALA A 124 11.05 -12.57 -35.52
CA ALA A 124 10.40 -11.41 -34.93
C ALA A 124 8.90 -11.35 -35.26
N ASP A 125 8.54 -11.53 -36.53
CA ASP A 125 7.16 -11.55 -36.99
C ASP A 125 6.30 -12.61 -36.29
N THR A 126 6.89 -13.77 -35.95
CA THR A 126 6.18 -14.83 -35.22
C THR A 126 5.87 -14.41 -33.79
N ILE A 127 6.82 -13.73 -33.13
CA ILE A 127 6.65 -13.22 -31.77
C ILE A 127 5.59 -12.11 -31.76
N PHE A 128 5.78 -11.07 -32.56
CA PHE A 128 4.90 -9.90 -32.56
C PHE A 128 3.45 -10.20 -32.99
N SER A 129 3.25 -11.19 -33.88
CA SER A 129 1.90 -11.51 -34.37
C SER A 129 1.09 -12.44 -33.47
N ASN A 130 1.75 -13.24 -32.62
CA ASN A 130 1.07 -14.33 -31.91
C ASN A 130 1.24 -14.28 -30.39
N VAL A 131 2.37 -13.78 -29.90
CA VAL A 131 2.76 -13.94 -28.50
C VAL A 131 2.36 -12.69 -27.72
N SER A 132 1.57 -12.90 -26.66
CA SER A 132 1.12 -11.84 -25.77
C SER A 132 1.84 -11.91 -24.43
N LEU A 133 1.98 -10.77 -23.79
CA LEU A 133 2.53 -10.64 -22.45
C LEU A 133 1.54 -11.13 -21.38
N VAL A 134 2.06 -11.63 -20.27
CA VAL A 134 1.32 -11.99 -19.05
C VAL A 134 2.11 -11.57 -17.81
N GLN A 135 1.44 -11.46 -16.66
CA GLN A 135 2.10 -11.28 -15.38
C GLN A 135 2.71 -12.58 -14.85
N ASN A 136 3.87 -12.42 -14.20
CA ASN A 136 4.64 -13.52 -13.64
C ASN A 136 4.74 -13.47 -12.11
N ILE A 137 4.11 -12.46 -11.49
CA ILE A 137 4.08 -12.25 -10.05
C ILE A 137 2.63 -12.34 -9.58
N TYR A 138 2.36 -13.27 -8.66
CA TYR A 138 1.01 -13.61 -8.20
C TYR A 138 0.26 -12.44 -7.54
N THR A 139 0.97 -11.54 -6.87
CA THR A 139 0.39 -10.38 -6.20
C THR A 139 -0.03 -9.26 -7.15
N ARG A 140 0.29 -9.37 -8.45
CA ARG A 140 -0.03 -8.37 -9.47
C ARG A 140 -1.29 -8.74 -10.26
N PRO A 141 -1.94 -7.77 -10.93
CA PRO A 141 -3.21 -8.02 -11.58
C PRO A 141 -3.06 -8.87 -12.84
N SER A 142 -3.68 -10.05 -12.84
CA SER A 142 -3.76 -10.93 -14.03
C SER A 142 -4.80 -10.48 -15.06
N ILE A 143 -5.57 -9.42 -14.76
CA ILE A 143 -6.64 -8.92 -15.64
C ILE A 143 -6.10 -8.45 -17.01
N PHE A 144 -4.80 -8.19 -17.14
CA PHE A 144 -4.16 -7.71 -18.37
C PHE A 144 -3.47 -8.84 -19.15
N ASP A 145 -3.51 -10.07 -18.64
CA ASP A 145 -2.82 -11.20 -19.23
C ASP A 145 -3.37 -11.53 -20.61
N GLY A 146 -2.47 -11.74 -21.57
CA GLY A 146 -2.80 -12.14 -22.93
C GLY A 146 -3.30 -11.01 -23.84
N GLN A 147 -3.41 -9.78 -23.34
CA GLN A 147 -4.04 -8.66 -24.07
C GLN A 147 -3.05 -7.73 -24.77
N MET A 148 -1.77 -7.80 -24.44
CA MET A 148 -0.76 -6.85 -24.92
C MET A 148 0.34 -7.59 -25.68
N PRO A 149 0.78 -7.09 -26.84
CA PRO A 149 1.91 -7.67 -27.57
C PRO A 149 3.22 -7.36 -26.86
N ILE A 150 4.25 -8.16 -27.16
CA ILE A 150 5.63 -7.84 -26.79
C ILE A 150 6.10 -6.63 -27.60
N ALA A 151 6.74 -5.66 -26.96
CA ALA A 151 7.26 -4.47 -27.61
C ALA A 151 8.66 -4.70 -28.21
N ALA A 152 8.89 -4.16 -29.41
CA ALA A 152 10.23 -4.01 -29.95
C ALA A 152 10.97 -2.85 -29.25
N VAL A 153 12.30 -2.90 -29.21
CA VAL A 153 13.11 -1.81 -28.63
C VAL A 153 12.88 -0.50 -29.39
N GLU A 154 12.79 -0.56 -30.71
CA GLU A 154 12.56 0.58 -31.60
C GLU A 154 11.20 1.23 -31.34
N GLU A 155 10.16 0.44 -31.07
CA GLU A 155 8.81 0.94 -30.75
C GLU A 155 8.83 1.75 -29.44
N VAL A 156 9.54 1.27 -28.41
CA VAL A 156 9.68 2.01 -27.15
C VAL A 156 10.53 3.27 -27.34
N LEU A 157 11.51 3.27 -28.25
CA LEU A 157 12.28 4.48 -28.57
C LEU A 157 11.45 5.51 -29.35
N ASP A 158 10.54 5.06 -30.21
CA ASP A 158 9.71 5.92 -31.05
C ASP A 158 8.63 6.68 -30.26
N THR A 159 8.24 6.19 -29.07
CA THR A 159 7.41 6.93 -28.10
C THR A 159 8.15 8.13 -27.49
N LYS A 160 9.48 8.21 -27.68
CA LYS A 160 10.37 9.29 -27.20
C LYS A 160 10.26 9.50 -25.69
N PRO A 161 10.53 8.47 -24.87
CA PRO A 161 10.53 8.63 -23.41
C PRO A 161 11.56 9.70 -23.00
N PRO A 162 11.38 10.37 -21.84
CA PRO A 162 12.29 11.45 -21.41
C PRO A 162 13.76 11.01 -21.38
N LYS A 163 14.00 9.77 -20.94
CA LYS A 163 15.26 9.04 -21.10
C LYS A 163 14.97 7.55 -21.35
N PHE A 164 15.85 6.90 -22.10
CA PHE A 164 15.79 5.47 -22.36
C PHE A 164 17.05 4.75 -21.88
N TRP A 165 16.85 3.61 -21.22
CA TRP A 165 17.89 2.73 -20.72
C TRP A 165 17.72 1.33 -21.31
N LEU A 166 18.73 0.85 -22.04
CA LEU A 166 18.74 -0.52 -22.54
C LEU A 166 19.64 -1.41 -21.68
N SER A 167 19.09 -2.48 -21.11
CA SER A 167 19.85 -3.44 -20.32
C SER A 167 20.13 -4.69 -21.14
N VAL A 168 21.42 -5.00 -21.36
CA VAL A 168 21.88 -6.14 -22.16
C VAL A 168 22.42 -7.21 -21.23
N GLN A 169 21.64 -8.26 -21.00
CA GLN A 169 21.91 -9.24 -19.94
C GLN A 169 22.69 -10.49 -20.41
N TYR A 170 22.71 -10.77 -21.72
CA TYR A 170 23.08 -12.09 -22.27
C TYR A 170 23.87 -12.03 -23.60
N ASP A 171 24.75 -11.04 -23.81
CA ASP A 171 25.45 -10.87 -25.10
C ASP A 171 26.36 -12.07 -25.43
N ALA A 172 27.10 -12.61 -24.44
CA ALA A 172 27.93 -13.79 -24.61
C ALA A 172 27.13 -15.00 -25.13
N PHE A 173 25.94 -15.22 -24.56
CA PHE A 173 25.03 -16.26 -25.03
C PHE A 173 24.57 -16.01 -26.47
N TYR A 174 24.18 -14.78 -26.81
CA TYR A 174 23.78 -14.46 -28.19
C TYR A 174 24.92 -14.64 -29.19
N MET A 175 26.16 -14.30 -28.81
CA MET A 175 27.35 -14.48 -29.64
C MET A 175 27.60 -15.96 -29.99
N GLU A 176 27.41 -16.89 -29.04
CA GLU A 176 27.45 -18.34 -29.29
C GLU A 176 26.42 -18.79 -30.34
N HIS A 177 25.31 -18.05 -30.45
CA HIS A 177 24.21 -18.30 -31.36
C HIS A 177 24.21 -17.40 -32.61
N LYS A 178 25.34 -16.75 -32.93
CA LYS A 178 25.53 -15.89 -34.13
C LYS A 178 24.64 -14.64 -34.14
N LEU A 179 24.22 -14.18 -32.96
CA LEU A 179 23.56 -12.91 -32.73
C LEU A 179 24.52 -12.00 -31.93
N SER A 180 24.37 -10.68 -32.02
CA SER A 180 25.23 -9.76 -31.27
C SER A 180 24.46 -8.51 -30.88
N ALA A 181 24.37 -8.23 -29.57
CA ALA A 181 23.76 -7.00 -29.09
C ALA A 181 24.62 -5.78 -29.48
N ALA A 182 25.94 -5.95 -29.57
CA ALA A 182 26.86 -4.89 -30.01
C ALA A 182 26.61 -4.49 -31.47
N GLU A 183 26.46 -5.46 -32.39
CA GLU A 183 26.13 -5.16 -33.79
C GLU A 183 24.71 -4.62 -33.95
N TYR A 184 23.75 -5.16 -33.19
CA TYR A 184 22.40 -4.61 -33.11
C TYR A 184 22.41 -3.12 -32.76
N LEU A 185 23.11 -2.72 -31.70
CA LEU A 185 23.28 -1.32 -31.29
C LEU A 185 23.97 -0.44 -32.34
N ARG A 186 24.96 -0.98 -33.05
CA ARG A 186 25.68 -0.27 -34.13
C ARG A 186 24.79 -0.02 -35.33
N SER A 187 23.85 -0.92 -35.63
CA SER A 187 22.96 -0.82 -36.80
C SER A 187 22.14 0.48 -36.83
N PHE A 188 21.71 0.98 -35.67
CA PHE A 188 21.01 2.26 -35.52
C PHE A 188 21.80 3.32 -34.75
N ARG A 189 23.12 3.12 -34.62
CA ARG A 189 24.09 4.08 -34.04
C ARG A 189 23.73 4.57 -32.64
N PHE A 190 23.22 3.67 -31.78
CA PHE A 190 22.86 3.99 -30.38
C PHE A 190 21.83 5.13 -30.25
N ARG A 191 21.10 5.45 -31.33
CA ARG A 191 20.21 6.61 -31.39
C ARG A 191 19.11 6.49 -30.33
N GLY A 192 18.94 7.55 -29.53
CA GLY A 192 17.91 7.63 -28.49
C GLY A 192 18.24 6.89 -27.19
N ILE A 193 19.36 6.15 -27.12
CA ILE A 193 19.75 5.40 -25.92
C ILE A 193 20.64 6.26 -25.01
N ASN A 194 20.14 6.60 -23.82
CA ASN A 194 20.88 7.41 -22.85
C ASN A 194 21.81 6.57 -21.98
N VAL A 195 21.40 5.36 -21.63
CA VAL A 195 22.14 4.46 -20.74
C VAL A 195 22.10 3.04 -21.28
N ILE A 196 23.23 2.34 -21.21
CA ILE A 196 23.31 0.90 -21.42
C ILE A 196 23.87 0.25 -20.16
N SER A 197 23.20 -0.80 -19.68
CA SER A 197 23.75 -1.65 -18.61
C SER A 197 24.05 -3.05 -19.11
N SER A 198 24.99 -3.71 -18.45
CA SER A 198 25.21 -5.15 -18.62
C SER A 198 25.93 -5.75 -17.42
N PRO A 199 25.62 -7.01 -17.06
CA PRO A 199 26.44 -7.82 -16.18
C PRO A 199 27.73 -8.32 -16.84
N GLU A 200 27.87 -8.20 -18.16
CA GLU A 200 28.98 -8.80 -18.90
C GLU A 200 30.10 -7.78 -19.18
N ILE A 201 31.28 -8.01 -18.59
CA ILE A 201 32.39 -7.05 -18.63
C ILE A 201 32.91 -6.86 -20.07
N ASP A 202 33.09 -7.95 -20.81
CA ASP A 202 33.63 -7.87 -22.16
C ASP A 202 32.67 -7.21 -23.14
N PHE A 203 31.35 -7.38 -22.97
CA PHE A 203 30.35 -6.65 -23.75
C PHE A 203 30.50 -5.13 -23.55
N LEU A 204 30.52 -4.65 -22.30
CA LEU A 204 30.66 -3.20 -22.02
C LEU A 204 31.97 -2.63 -22.61
N LYS A 205 33.07 -3.37 -22.50
CA LYS A 205 34.35 -2.97 -23.11
C LYS A 205 34.26 -2.91 -24.63
N SER A 206 33.57 -3.86 -25.26
CA SER A 206 33.45 -3.95 -26.72
C SER A 206 32.74 -2.74 -27.34
N ILE A 207 31.78 -2.13 -26.64
CA ILE A 207 31.00 -0.98 -27.12
C ILE A 207 31.50 0.38 -26.59
N GLY A 208 32.52 0.41 -25.73
CA GLY A 208 32.94 1.62 -25.00
C GLY A 208 33.36 2.81 -25.89
N LYS A 209 33.90 2.57 -27.08
CA LYS A 209 34.21 3.65 -28.05
C LYS A 209 32.94 4.20 -28.71
N ASP A 210 32.01 3.33 -29.06
CA ASP A 210 30.76 3.68 -29.73
C ASP A 210 29.84 4.43 -28.77
N ALA A 211 29.65 3.92 -27.55
CA ALA A 211 28.86 4.55 -26.51
C ALA A 211 29.36 5.97 -26.17
N ARG A 212 30.68 6.16 -26.03
CA ARG A 212 31.27 7.49 -25.81
C ARG A 212 31.00 8.45 -26.95
N ARG A 213 31.04 7.99 -28.21
CA ARG A 213 30.71 8.82 -29.38
C ARG A 213 29.23 9.21 -29.38
N ALA A 214 28.37 8.30 -28.97
CA ALA A 214 26.93 8.51 -28.84
C ALA A 214 26.52 9.29 -27.57
N LYS A 215 27.46 9.54 -26.64
CA LYS A 215 27.21 10.11 -25.30
C LYS A 215 26.29 9.23 -24.43
N THR A 216 26.31 7.93 -24.66
CA THR A 216 25.58 6.92 -23.87
C THR A 216 26.43 6.51 -22.67
N LYS A 217 25.82 6.50 -21.48
CA LYS A 217 26.47 6.01 -20.25
C LYS A 217 26.52 4.49 -20.25
N LEU A 218 27.61 3.92 -19.72
CA LEU A 218 27.75 2.47 -19.52
C LEU A 218 27.68 2.15 -18.03
N ILE A 219 26.83 1.21 -17.63
CA ILE A 219 26.61 0.84 -16.24
C ILE A 219 26.86 -0.65 -16.06
N PHE A 220 27.69 -1.03 -15.09
CA PHE A 220 27.96 -2.43 -14.80
C PHE A 220 26.95 -2.97 -13.79
N GLU A 221 26.30 -4.09 -14.09
CA GLU A 221 25.29 -4.69 -13.21
C GLU A 221 25.88 -5.80 -12.34
N PHE A 222 25.81 -5.66 -11.02
CA PHE A 222 26.08 -6.75 -10.11
C PHE A 222 24.88 -7.68 -9.98
N LYS A 223 25.11 -8.99 -10.02
CA LYS A 223 24.11 -10.05 -9.78
C LYS A 223 24.21 -10.57 -8.34
N ASP A 224 23.96 -11.84 -8.09
CA ASP A 224 24.24 -12.48 -6.80
C ASP A 224 25.76 -12.53 -6.51
N LEU A 225 26.17 -12.40 -5.24
CA LEU A 225 27.59 -12.30 -4.85
C LEU A 225 28.38 -13.55 -5.26
N GLU A 226 27.73 -14.71 -5.23
CA GLU A 226 28.32 -16.00 -5.55
C GLU A 226 28.13 -16.40 -7.02
N ALA A 227 27.32 -15.63 -7.78
CA ALA A 227 27.20 -15.82 -9.21
C ALA A 227 28.51 -15.47 -9.93
N MET A 228 28.76 -16.18 -11.03
CA MET A 228 29.92 -15.96 -11.89
C MET A 228 29.58 -14.94 -12.98
N GLU A 229 30.46 -13.98 -13.18
CA GLU A 229 30.43 -13.12 -14.36
C GLU A 229 30.90 -13.95 -15.57
N PRO A 230 30.11 -14.02 -16.65
CA PRO A 230 30.28 -15.04 -17.69
C PRO A 230 31.54 -14.86 -18.56
N THR A 231 32.08 -13.64 -18.66
CA THR A 231 33.21 -13.35 -19.57
C THR A 231 34.59 -13.48 -18.91
N THR A 232 34.67 -13.17 -17.62
CA THR A 232 35.90 -13.26 -16.82
C THR A 232 35.98 -14.50 -15.96
N ASN A 233 34.86 -15.23 -15.79
CA ASN A 233 34.73 -16.38 -14.91
C ASN A 233 35.21 -16.08 -13.48
N LYS A 234 34.86 -14.89 -12.97
CA LYS A 234 35.07 -14.48 -11.58
C LYS A 234 33.73 -14.28 -10.90
N LYS A 235 33.68 -14.48 -9.58
CA LYS A 235 32.48 -14.15 -8.80
C LYS A 235 32.25 -12.65 -8.75
N TYR A 236 30.99 -12.23 -8.66
CA TYR A 236 30.66 -10.82 -8.41
C TYR A 236 31.23 -10.30 -7.09
N SER A 237 31.33 -11.16 -6.05
CA SER A 237 32.00 -10.82 -4.79
C SER A 237 33.48 -10.49 -4.96
N GLU A 238 34.19 -11.16 -5.87
CA GLU A 238 35.59 -10.87 -6.18
C GLU A 238 35.75 -9.58 -7.01
N ILE A 239 34.84 -9.36 -7.96
CA ILE A 239 34.81 -8.15 -8.79
C ILE A 239 34.54 -6.91 -7.94
N LEU A 240 33.65 -7.05 -6.94
CA LEU A 240 33.26 -5.97 -6.04
C LEU A 240 34.45 -5.39 -5.26
N LEU A 241 35.48 -6.18 -4.98
CA LEU A 241 36.70 -5.74 -4.27
C LEU A 241 37.55 -4.75 -5.08
N ASN A 242 37.28 -4.57 -6.39
CA ASN A 242 38.05 -3.68 -7.26
C ASN A 242 37.18 -2.75 -8.11
N LEU A 243 36.43 -1.87 -7.44
CA LEU A 243 35.60 -0.84 -8.08
C LEU A 243 36.41 0.10 -9.01
N ALA A 244 37.69 0.35 -8.72
CA ALA A 244 38.55 1.16 -9.58
C ALA A 244 38.75 0.55 -10.98
N ALA A 245 38.82 -0.78 -11.09
CA ALA A 245 38.89 -1.46 -12.38
C ALA A 245 37.59 -1.31 -13.20
N ILE A 246 36.43 -1.27 -12.52
CA ILE A 246 35.13 -1.05 -13.16
C ILE A 246 35.05 0.34 -13.77
N LYS A 247 35.60 1.35 -13.10
CA LYS A 247 35.64 2.73 -13.59
C LYS A 247 36.33 2.90 -14.95
N ALA A 248 37.19 1.97 -15.34
CA ALA A 248 37.86 1.99 -16.63
C ALA A 248 36.90 1.77 -17.82
N PHE A 249 35.74 1.13 -17.61
CA PHE A 249 34.79 0.80 -18.67
C PHE A 249 33.33 1.22 -18.38
N ALA A 250 32.99 1.54 -17.12
CA ALA A 250 31.65 1.98 -16.73
C ALA A 250 31.67 3.33 -16.00
N THR A 251 30.56 4.06 -16.08
CA THR A 251 30.31 5.32 -15.37
C THR A 251 29.58 5.12 -14.04
N GLY A 252 28.98 3.95 -13.83
CA GLY A 252 28.28 3.60 -12.61
C GLY A 252 28.01 2.10 -12.53
N VAL A 253 27.31 1.70 -11.47
CA VAL A 253 26.99 0.31 -11.13
C VAL A 253 25.52 0.16 -10.74
N ILE A 254 24.90 -0.95 -11.11
CA ILE A 254 23.62 -1.40 -10.52
C ILE A 254 23.94 -2.34 -9.38
N ILE A 255 23.37 -2.07 -8.21
CA ILE A 255 23.60 -2.82 -6.97
C ILE A 255 22.25 -3.30 -6.40
N PRO A 256 22.06 -4.61 -6.18
CA PRO A 256 20.87 -5.11 -5.48
C PRO A 256 20.74 -4.46 -4.11
N LYS A 257 19.53 -4.05 -3.72
CA LYS A 257 19.30 -3.29 -2.48
C LYS A 257 19.84 -3.99 -1.22
N ASP A 258 19.83 -5.32 -1.19
CA ASP A 258 20.31 -6.12 -0.07
C ASP A 258 21.85 -6.10 0.09
N TYR A 259 22.59 -5.63 -0.91
CA TYR A 259 24.03 -5.37 -0.76
C TYR A 259 24.28 -4.08 0.04
N ILE A 260 23.38 -3.11 -0.09
CA ILE A 260 23.52 -1.79 0.53
C ILE A 260 23.01 -1.86 1.96
N TRP A 261 21.80 -2.39 2.13
CA TRP A 261 21.16 -2.62 3.43
C TRP A 261 20.82 -4.10 3.59
N PRO A 262 21.77 -4.93 4.05
CA PRO A 262 21.53 -6.36 4.21
C PRO A 262 20.46 -6.63 5.25
N LEU A 263 19.68 -7.69 5.04
CA LEU A 263 18.73 -8.19 6.03
C LEU A 263 19.35 -9.31 6.88
N ASP A 264 18.87 -9.45 8.12
CA ASP A 264 19.01 -10.68 8.87
C ASP A 264 17.93 -11.70 8.49
N THR A 265 18.03 -12.92 9.02
CA THR A 265 17.06 -13.99 8.75
C THR A 265 15.68 -13.72 9.32
N ALA A 266 15.53 -12.68 10.15
CA ALA A 266 14.28 -12.25 10.76
C ALA A 266 13.70 -11.00 10.06
N MET A 267 14.23 -10.62 8.90
CA MET A 267 13.79 -9.49 8.06
C MET A 267 14.04 -8.10 8.67
N TYR A 268 15.05 -7.95 9.53
CA TYR A 268 15.50 -6.64 10.02
C TYR A 268 16.76 -6.16 9.30
N LEU A 269 16.88 -4.85 9.14
CA LEU A 269 18.07 -4.23 8.57
C LEU A 269 19.29 -4.46 9.47
N LYS A 270 20.37 -4.93 8.86
CA LYS A 270 21.74 -4.85 9.39
C LYS A 270 22.34 -3.47 9.10
N PRO A 271 23.49 -3.12 9.72
CA PRO A 271 24.22 -1.92 9.34
C PRO A 271 24.48 -1.87 7.83
N ALA A 272 24.37 -0.68 7.24
CA ALA A 272 24.70 -0.47 5.84
C ALA A 272 26.12 -0.90 5.53
N SER A 273 26.33 -1.44 4.32
CA SER A 273 27.67 -1.64 3.79
C SER A 273 28.29 -0.31 3.33
N THR A 274 29.60 -0.31 3.09
CA THR A 274 30.33 0.85 2.56
C THR A 274 30.21 1.01 1.05
N ILE A 275 29.48 0.12 0.36
CA ILE A 275 29.52 -0.02 -1.10
C ILE A 275 29.19 1.27 -1.84
N VAL A 276 28.23 2.06 -1.33
CA VAL A 276 27.85 3.34 -1.95
C VAL A 276 28.99 4.34 -1.85
N ALA A 277 29.55 4.51 -0.65
CA ALA A 277 30.68 5.41 -0.40
C ALA A 277 31.94 4.98 -1.18
N ASP A 278 32.22 3.68 -1.24
CA ASP A 278 33.37 3.14 -1.96
C ASP A 278 33.23 3.31 -3.49
N ALA A 279 32.02 3.09 -4.03
CA ALA A 279 31.73 3.35 -5.43
C ALA A 279 31.84 4.84 -5.76
N HIS A 280 31.31 5.72 -4.91
CA HIS A 280 31.44 7.17 -5.09
C HIS A 280 32.90 7.62 -5.05
N LYS A 281 33.70 7.08 -4.13
CA LYS A 281 35.14 7.33 -4.06
C LYS A 281 35.89 6.86 -5.31
N ALA A 282 35.43 5.78 -5.94
CA ALA A 282 35.92 5.31 -7.23
C ALA A 282 35.36 6.10 -8.43
N GLY A 283 34.46 7.06 -8.21
CA GLY A 283 33.83 7.88 -9.24
C GLY A 283 32.74 7.16 -10.04
N LEU A 284 32.06 6.18 -9.42
CA LEU A 284 30.97 5.41 -10.01
C LEU A 284 29.63 5.85 -9.39
N GLU A 285 28.64 6.14 -10.24
CA GLU A 285 27.24 6.32 -9.81
C GLU A 285 26.69 4.97 -9.32
N VAL A 286 25.79 4.97 -8.33
CA VAL A 286 25.16 3.76 -7.78
C VAL A 286 23.65 3.78 -8.02
N TYR A 287 23.15 2.80 -8.76
CA TYR A 287 21.73 2.58 -9.00
C TYR A 287 21.25 1.37 -8.19
N ALA A 288 20.41 1.60 -7.18
CA ALA A 288 19.90 0.51 -6.35
C ALA A 288 18.73 -0.20 -7.04
N SER A 289 18.72 -1.53 -7.06
CA SER A 289 17.68 -2.34 -7.71
C SER A 289 16.91 -3.25 -6.74
N GLY A 290 15.76 -3.75 -7.19
CA GLY A 290 14.92 -4.67 -6.41
C GLY A 290 13.83 -3.99 -5.58
N PHE A 291 13.39 -2.79 -5.99
CA PHE A 291 12.32 -2.06 -5.34
C PHE A 291 10.97 -2.37 -5.98
N ALA A 292 10.00 -2.69 -5.14
CA ALA A 292 8.61 -2.85 -5.52
C ALA A 292 7.72 -2.73 -4.27
N ASN A 293 6.43 -2.48 -4.46
CA ASN A 293 5.49 -2.18 -3.37
C ASN A 293 4.70 -3.42 -2.92
N ASP A 294 4.76 -4.52 -3.67
CA ASP A 294 3.84 -5.66 -3.66
C ASP A 294 4.46 -6.94 -3.06
N PHE A 295 5.40 -6.78 -2.13
CA PHE A 295 6.03 -7.89 -1.41
C PHE A 295 6.38 -7.53 0.03
N GLN A 296 6.77 -8.54 0.82
CA GLN A 296 7.20 -8.35 2.20
C GLN A 296 8.58 -7.69 2.27
N THR A 297 8.62 -6.43 2.70
CA THR A 297 9.86 -5.69 2.97
C THR A 297 10.31 -5.85 4.43
N SER A 298 11.42 -5.20 4.79
CA SER A 298 11.90 -5.20 6.17
C SER A 298 10.89 -4.62 7.15
N TYR A 299 10.79 -5.20 8.34
CA TYR A 299 9.96 -4.70 9.43
C TYR A 299 10.34 -3.29 9.90
N ASN A 300 11.55 -2.83 9.57
CA ASN A 300 12.00 -1.47 9.85
C ASN A 300 11.18 -0.39 9.12
N TYR A 301 10.48 -0.75 8.04
CA TYR A 301 9.73 0.20 7.21
C TYR A 301 8.22 0.20 7.50
N SER A 302 7.72 -0.64 8.42
CA SER A 302 6.28 -0.69 8.74
C SER A 302 5.39 -0.85 7.49
N TYR A 303 5.85 -1.65 6.52
CA TYR A 303 5.23 -1.86 5.21
C TYR A 303 5.04 -0.60 4.35
N ASP A 304 5.71 0.48 4.68
CA ASP A 304 5.68 1.72 3.91
C ASP A 304 6.76 1.72 2.83
N PRO A 305 6.42 1.58 1.53
CA PRO A 305 7.44 1.53 0.48
C PRO A 305 8.20 2.85 0.37
N SER A 306 7.57 4.00 0.66
CA SER A 306 8.26 5.31 0.64
C SER A 306 9.32 5.40 1.73
N ALA A 307 9.10 4.80 2.90
CA ALA A 307 10.10 4.72 3.96
C ALA A 307 11.33 3.91 3.52
N GLU A 308 11.12 2.83 2.74
CA GLU A 308 12.22 2.07 2.15
C GLU A 308 13.05 2.95 1.21
N TYR A 309 12.44 3.64 0.23
CA TYR A 309 13.21 4.52 -0.67
C TYR A 309 13.99 5.60 0.10
N LEU A 310 13.37 6.24 1.10
CA LEU A 310 14.02 7.27 1.91
C LEU A 310 15.27 6.75 2.64
N GLN A 311 15.29 5.48 3.07
CA GLN A 311 16.46 4.85 3.70
C GLN A 311 17.69 4.85 2.77
N PHE A 312 17.52 4.90 1.45
CA PHE A 312 18.63 4.86 0.49
C PHE A 312 19.09 6.25 0.02
N ILE A 313 18.35 7.32 0.33
CA ILE A 313 18.64 8.68 -0.17
C ILE A 313 18.66 9.77 0.89
N ASP A 314 18.05 9.57 2.05
CA ASP A 314 17.87 10.57 3.12
C ASP A 314 18.16 9.99 4.52
N ASN A 315 19.20 9.15 4.61
CA ASN A 315 19.66 8.52 5.86
C ASN A 315 20.79 9.30 6.57
N GLY A 316 21.28 10.39 5.96
CA GLY A 316 22.35 11.24 6.49
C GLY A 316 23.79 10.72 6.30
N GLN A 317 23.98 9.52 5.74
CA GLN A 317 25.31 8.92 5.51
C GLN A 317 25.69 8.90 4.03
N PHE A 318 24.74 8.57 3.15
CA PHE A 318 24.91 8.55 1.69
C PHE A 318 23.57 8.72 0.98
N SER A 319 23.60 8.98 -0.33
CA SER A 319 22.45 8.84 -1.22
C SER A 319 22.85 8.01 -2.45
N VAL A 320 22.06 7.01 -2.81
CA VAL A 320 22.23 6.34 -4.13
C VAL A 320 21.90 7.33 -5.26
N ASP A 321 22.55 7.17 -6.41
CA ASP A 321 22.36 8.04 -7.58
C ASP A 321 21.06 7.74 -8.36
N GLY A 322 20.40 6.63 -8.07
CA GLY A 322 19.06 6.34 -8.58
C GLY A 322 18.50 5.00 -8.14
N PHE A 323 17.25 4.76 -8.52
CA PHE A 323 16.50 3.53 -8.24
C PHE A 323 16.06 2.86 -9.52
N ILE A 324 16.19 1.53 -9.58
CA ILE A 324 15.51 0.67 -10.54
C ILE A 324 14.34 0.01 -9.82
N THR A 325 13.13 0.34 -10.25
CA THR A 325 11.89 -0.02 -9.57
C THR A 325 10.78 -0.41 -10.53
N ASP A 326 9.87 -1.25 -10.05
CA ASP A 326 8.63 -1.63 -10.72
C ASP A 326 7.50 -0.62 -10.44
N PHE A 327 7.71 0.27 -9.48
CA PHE A 327 6.76 1.30 -9.01
C PHE A 327 7.40 2.70 -9.05
N PRO A 328 7.71 3.25 -10.24
CA PRO A 328 8.35 4.55 -10.38
C PRO A 328 7.60 5.76 -9.76
N PRO A 329 6.25 5.77 -9.60
CA PRO A 329 5.58 6.84 -8.87
C PRO A 329 6.02 6.94 -7.40
N THR A 330 6.16 5.80 -6.71
CA THR A 330 6.57 5.77 -5.30
C THR A 330 8.01 6.26 -5.12
N ALA A 331 8.92 5.89 -6.02
CA ALA A 331 10.27 6.45 -6.01
C ALA A 331 10.27 7.97 -6.27
N SER A 332 9.47 8.44 -7.23
CA SER A 332 9.32 9.86 -7.54
C SER A 332 8.77 10.65 -6.35
N GLN A 333 7.80 10.08 -5.66
CA GLN A 333 7.22 10.61 -4.42
C GLN A 333 8.25 10.69 -3.30
N ALA A 334 8.99 9.61 -3.02
CA ALA A 334 10.01 9.62 -1.97
C ALA A 334 11.07 10.70 -2.19
N ILE A 335 11.55 10.83 -3.43
CA ILE A 335 12.59 11.80 -3.83
C ILE A 335 12.05 13.24 -3.79
N THR A 336 10.95 13.50 -4.51
CA THR A 336 10.50 14.88 -4.76
C THR A 336 9.74 15.44 -3.58
N CYS A 337 8.91 14.60 -2.96
CA CYS A 337 7.98 15.02 -1.93
C CYS A 337 8.64 14.93 -0.56
N PHE A 338 9.15 13.76 -0.16
CA PHE A 338 9.48 13.49 1.24
C PHE A 338 10.93 13.73 1.65
N ALA A 339 11.89 13.56 0.74
CA ALA A 339 13.30 13.70 1.07
C ALA A 339 13.66 15.15 1.45
N HIS A 340 14.55 15.26 2.44
CA HIS A 340 15.07 16.50 3.00
C HIS A 340 13.95 17.44 3.51
N GLN A 341 12.81 16.88 3.91
CA GLN A 341 11.74 17.66 4.53
C GLN A 341 12.15 18.11 5.94
N LYS A 342 11.72 19.32 6.31
CA LYS A 342 11.81 19.77 7.69
C LYS A 342 10.78 18.98 8.51
N LYS A 343 11.22 18.37 9.62
CA LYS A 343 10.37 17.51 10.49
C LYS A 343 9.08 18.18 11.00
N ASN A 344 8.95 19.50 10.90
CA ASN A 344 7.83 20.29 11.43
C ASN A 344 7.14 21.15 10.36
N LEU A 345 7.04 20.68 9.11
CA LEU A 345 6.18 21.36 8.14
C LEU A 345 4.74 21.40 8.67
N PRO A 346 4.04 22.54 8.49
CA PRO A 346 2.64 22.63 8.87
C PRO A 346 1.83 21.63 8.06
N LYS A 347 0.80 21.10 8.70
CA LYS A 347 -0.17 20.23 8.04
C LYS A 347 -0.97 21.03 7.02
N ILE A 348 -1.17 20.45 5.84
CA ILE A 348 -2.01 20.99 4.76
C ILE A 348 -3.44 20.48 4.96
N GLY A 349 -4.40 21.39 4.88
CA GLY A 349 -5.82 21.08 5.10
C GLY A 349 -6.16 20.74 6.55
N ASN A 350 -7.42 20.35 6.77
CA ASN A 350 -7.99 20.12 8.11
C ASN A 350 -8.29 18.65 8.42
N THR A 351 -8.02 17.72 7.48
CA THR A 351 -8.34 16.30 7.61
C THR A 351 -7.62 15.67 8.79
N LEU A 352 -8.34 15.08 9.75
CA LEU A 352 -7.76 14.49 10.96
C LEU A 352 -7.04 13.15 10.69
N VAL A 353 -5.86 12.96 11.29
CA VAL A 353 -5.21 11.65 11.45
C VAL A 353 -5.65 11.08 12.78
N ILE A 354 -6.53 10.08 12.71
CA ILE A 354 -7.10 9.39 13.86
C ILE A 354 -6.48 7.99 13.89
N THR A 355 -6.09 7.52 15.07
CA THR A 355 -5.54 6.16 15.19
C THR A 355 -6.63 5.09 15.14
N HIS A 356 -6.25 3.87 14.75
CA HIS A 356 -7.02 2.66 14.98
C HIS A 356 -6.28 1.82 16.02
N ASN A 357 -6.67 1.96 17.28
CA ASN A 357 -6.05 1.40 18.47
C ASN A 357 -4.58 1.81 18.69
N GLY A 358 -4.25 3.09 18.44
CA GLY A 358 -2.87 3.59 18.42
C GLY A 358 -2.12 3.22 17.11
N ALA A 359 -0.79 3.15 17.14
CA ALA A 359 0.02 2.65 16.02
C ALA A 359 0.01 1.11 15.98
N SER A 360 -1.19 0.53 15.83
CA SER A 360 -1.43 -0.91 15.93
C SER A 360 -0.82 -1.74 14.78
N GLY A 361 -0.33 -1.06 13.74
CA GLY A 361 0.51 -1.62 12.70
C GLY A 361 1.93 -1.99 13.17
N ASP A 362 2.43 -1.33 14.22
CA ASP A 362 3.79 -1.48 14.73
C ASP A 362 3.86 -2.20 16.09
N TYR A 363 2.82 -2.06 16.91
CA TYR A 363 2.72 -2.59 18.27
C TYR A 363 1.34 -3.22 18.51
N PRO A 364 1.18 -4.09 19.53
CA PRO A 364 -0.15 -4.52 19.96
C PRO A 364 -1.03 -3.30 20.26
N GLY A 365 -2.21 -3.26 19.63
CA GLY A 365 -3.13 -2.12 19.75
C GLY A 365 -3.60 -1.87 21.18
N CYS A 366 -4.02 -0.64 21.46
CA CYS A 366 -4.48 -0.19 22.78
C CYS A 366 -3.45 -0.33 23.93
N THR A 367 -2.16 -0.39 23.60
CA THR A 367 -1.08 -0.42 24.59
C THR A 367 -0.39 0.93 24.75
N ASP A 368 0.29 1.10 25.89
CA ASP A 368 1.15 2.26 26.16
C ASP A 368 2.17 2.54 25.04
N LEU A 369 2.76 1.49 24.45
CA LEU A 369 3.70 1.63 23.33
C LEU A 369 3.02 2.00 22.01
N ALA A 370 1.87 1.40 21.68
CA ALA A 370 1.12 1.76 20.48
C ALA A 370 0.66 3.23 20.51
N TYR A 371 0.21 3.71 21.68
CA TYR A 371 -0.16 5.12 21.84
C TYR A 371 1.05 6.05 21.83
N ARG A 372 2.17 5.66 22.47
CA ARG A 372 3.40 6.46 22.41
C ARG A 372 3.86 6.64 20.97
N LYS A 373 3.95 5.54 20.22
CA LYS A 373 4.35 5.56 18.81
C LYS A 373 3.40 6.40 17.96
N ALA A 374 2.09 6.31 18.16
CA ALA A 374 1.13 7.14 17.44
C ALA A 374 1.30 8.65 17.70
N VAL A 375 1.60 9.04 18.94
CA VAL A 375 1.91 10.43 19.29
C VAL A 375 3.19 10.89 18.60
N ASP A 376 4.24 10.06 18.65
CA ASP A 376 5.54 10.35 18.03
C ASP A 376 5.43 10.45 16.49
N ASP A 377 4.54 9.63 15.90
CA ASP A 377 4.20 9.63 14.48
C ASP A 377 3.32 10.82 14.07
N GLY A 378 2.80 11.59 15.02
CA GLY A 378 2.09 12.84 14.80
C GLY A 378 0.58 12.72 14.58
N ALA A 379 -0.07 11.67 15.12
CA ALA A 379 -1.53 11.57 15.13
C ALA A 379 -2.19 12.79 15.80
N ASP A 380 -3.29 13.28 15.21
CA ASP A 380 -4.06 14.39 15.80
C ASP A 380 -4.95 13.89 16.95
N VAL A 381 -5.52 12.70 16.77
CA VAL A 381 -6.48 12.08 17.70
C VAL A 381 -6.05 10.63 17.93
N ILE A 382 -5.91 10.25 19.21
CA ILE A 382 -5.72 8.85 19.60
C ILE A 382 -7.06 8.26 20.07
N ASP A 383 -7.32 7.01 19.71
CA ASP A 383 -8.59 6.33 19.97
C ASP A 383 -8.49 5.31 21.12
N CYS A 384 -9.61 5.04 21.78
CA CYS A 384 -9.75 3.97 22.76
C CYS A 384 -11.12 3.32 22.56
N SER A 385 -11.13 2.12 21.98
CA SER A 385 -12.29 1.21 22.06
C SER A 385 -12.40 0.69 23.48
N VAL A 386 -13.45 1.10 24.19
CA VAL A 386 -13.60 0.79 25.62
C VAL A 386 -14.27 -0.56 25.77
N GLN A 387 -13.63 -1.44 26.53
CA GLN A 387 -14.19 -2.69 27.01
C GLN A 387 -14.30 -2.66 28.53
N MET A 388 -15.13 -3.56 29.09
CA MET A 388 -15.28 -3.72 30.53
C MET A 388 -14.85 -5.11 30.97
N SER A 389 -14.15 -5.16 32.10
CA SER A 389 -13.93 -6.40 32.86
C SER A 389 -15.18 -6.76 33.68
N LYS A 390 -15.25 -8.02 34.13
CA LYS A 390 -16.32 -8.54 34.99
C LYS A 390 -16.50 -7.76 36.29
N ASP A 391 -15.41 -7.25 36.85
CA ASP A 391 -15.35 -6.45 38.08
C ASP A 391 -15.47 -4.94 37.83
N GLY A 392 -15.88 -4.53 36.62
CA GLY A 392 -16.29 -3.15 36.34
C GLY A 392 -15.17 -2.18 35.93
N ILE A 393 -13.97 -2.68 35.62
CA ILE A 393 -12.86 -1.83 35.17
C ILE A 393 -13.00 -1.57 33.66
N ALA A 394 -13.03 -0.30 33.28
CA ALA A 394 -13.02 0.15 31.89
C ALA A 394 -11.58 0.29 31.36
N PHE A 395 -11.29 -0.30 30.20
CA PHE A 395 -9.97 -0.31 29.60
C PHE A 395 -10.02 -0.29 28.07
N CYS A 396 -8.91 0.06 27.43
CA CYS A 396 -8.82 0.15 25.98
C CYS A 396 -8.48 -1.22 25.38
N LEU A 397 -9.32 -1.71 24.46
CA LEU A 397 -9.08 -2.88 23.63
C LEU A 397 -10.03 -2.88 22.42
N ASP A 398 -9.54 -3.30 21.26
CA ASP A 398 -10.26 -3.26 19.99
C ASP A 398 -11.65 -3.95 20.03
N SER A 399 -11.73 -5.10 20.70
CA SER A 399 -12.94 -5.91 20.79
C SER A 399 -13.13 -6.49 22.19
N ALA A 400 -14.37 -6.83 22.54
CA ALA A 400 -14.69 -7.58 23.75
C ALA A 400 -14.12 -9.01 23.71
N ASP A 401 -13.95 -9.61 22.53
CA ASP A 401 -13.27 -10.90 22.38
C ASP A 401 -11.75 -10.70 22.47
N LEU A 402 -11.14 -11.30 23.48
CA LEU A 402 -9.70 -11.18 23.76
C LEU A 402 -8.83 -12.04 22.83
N ILE A 403 -9.41 -12.99 22.08
CA ILE A 403 -8.65 -13.94 21.25
C ILE A 403 -7.76 -13.25 20.20
N PRO A 404 -8.24 -12.28 19.40
CA PRO A 404 -7.46 -11.76 18.27
C PRO A 404 -6.23 -10.95 18.68
N THR A 405 -6.29 -10.27 19.83
CA THR A 405 -5.32 -9.23 20.24
C THR A 405 -4.64 -9.52 21.58
N THR A 406 -4.78 -10.73 22.12
CA THR A 406 -4.08 -11.15 23.35
C THR A 406 -3.66 -12.61 23.29
N THR A 407 -2.97 -13.09 24.34
CA THR A 407 -2.66 -14.51 24.53
C THR A 407 -3.80 -15.35 25.10
N ALA A 408 -5.04 -14.83 25.18
CA ALA A 408 -6.17 -15.52 25.79
C ALA A 408 -6.44 -16.91 25.19
N MET A 409 -6.26 -17.07 23.87
CA MET A 409 -6.50 -18.34 23.19
C MET A 409 -5.64 -19.49 23.74
N THR A 410 -4.41 -19.20 24.20
CA THR A 410 -3.49 -20.22 24.71
C THR A 410 -3.58 -20.39 26.22
N THR A 411 -4.01 -19.36 26.96
CA THR A 411 -3.99 -19.36 28.43
C THR A 411 -5.37 -19.55 29.07
N LEU A 412 -6.45 -19.17 28.39
CA LEU A 412 -7.81 -19.12 28.94
C LEU A 412 -8.84 -19.81 28.03
N ILE A 413 -8.43 -20.77 27.19
CA ILE A 413 -9.33 -21.46 26.25
C ILE A 413 -10.54 -22.12 26.93
N THR A 414 -10.39 -22.57 28.18
CA THR A 414 -11.48 -23.17 28.98
C THR A 414 -12.56 -22.16 29.38
N ARG A 415 -12.32 -20.86 29.19
CA ARG A 415 -13.27 -19.76 29.41
C ARG A 415 -13.99 -19.35 28.13
N ALA A 416 -13.73 -20.02 27.00
CA ALA A 416 -14.40 -19.71 25.75
C ALA A 416 -15.91 -19.96 25.84
N SER A 417 -16.70 -19.05 25.29
CA SER A 417 -18.17 -19.13 25.25
C SER A 417 -18.72 -18.58 23.93
N THR A 418 -20.00 -18.83 23.68
CA THR A 418 -20.73 -18.22 22.56
C THR A 418 -21.61 -17.10 23.10
N VAL A 419 -21.49 -15.91 22.52
CA VAL A 419 -22.36 -14.77 22.82
C VAL A 419 -22.89 -14.22 21.50
N PRO A 420 -24.03 -14.77 21.00
CA PRO A 420 -24.55 -14.43 19.68
C PRO A 420 -24.87 -12.94 19.48
N GLU A 421 -25.21 -12.23 20.56
CA GLU A 421 -25.46 -10.78 20.53
C GLU A 421 -24.19 -9.94 20.27
N ILE A 422 -23.00 -10.52 20.42
CA ILE A 422 -21.71 -9.86 20.18
C ILE A 422 -21.07 -10.39 18.89
N GLN A 423 -20.97 -11.72 18.76
CA GLN A 423 -20.42 -12.36 17.56
C GLN A 423 -20.90 -13.81 17.41
N PRO A 424 -20.94 -14.34 16.17
CA PRO A 424 -21.38 -15.70 15.92
C PRO A 424 -20.36 -16.78 16.31
N LYS A 425 -19.07 -16.42 16.45
CA LYS A 425 -17.97 -17.35 16.76
C LYS A 425 -17.74 -17.45 18.27
N ASN A 426 -17.23 -18.59 18.74
CA ASN A 426 -16.75 -18.70 20.11
C ASN A 426 -15.63 -17.69 20.38
N GLY A 427 -15.72 -17.03 21.52
CA GLY A 427 -14.78 -16.00 21.96
C GLY A 427 -14.42 -16.16 23.43
N ILE A 428 -13.39 -15.44 23.87
CA ILE A 428 -13.07 -15.28 25.30
C ILE A 428 -13.35 -13.82 25.64
N PHE A 429 -14.47 -13.56 26.30
CA PHE A 429 -14.97 -12.19 26.44
C PHE A 429 -14.45 -11.48 27.70
N SER A 430 -14.08 -10.21 27.54
CA SER A 430 -13.53 -9.37 28.62
C SER A 430 -14.49 -9.26 29.82
N PHE A 431 -15.79 -9.15 29.57
CA PHE A 431 -16.82 -9.01 30.61
C PHE A 431 -17.06 -10.29 31.43
N ASP A 432 -16.45 -11.42 31.05
CA ASP A 432 -16.49 -12.68 31.79
C ASP A 432 -15.20 -12.95 32.61
N LEU A 433 -14.24 -12.01 32.56
CA LEU A 433 -12.95 -12.07 33.23
C LEU A 433 -12.75 -10.85 34.14
N THR A 434 -12.19 -11.08 35.33
CA THR A 434 -11.75 -9.99 36.21
C THR A 434 -10.59 -9.21 35.59
N TRP A 435 -10.38 -7.98 36.00
CA TRP A 435 -9.24 -7.19 35.54
C TRP A 435 -7.91 -7.87 35.83
N ALA A 436 -7.78 -8.54 36.99
CA ALA A 436 -6.60 -9.32 37.33
C ALA A 436 -6.35 -10.51 36.38
N GLU A 437 -7.41 -11.22 35.97
CA GLU A 437 -7.31 -12.27 34.95
C GLU A 437 -6.86 -11.69 33.59
N ILE A 438 -7.39 -10.54 33.18
CA ILE A 438 -6.99 -9.86 31.94
C ILE A 438 -5.52 -9.40 32.01
N GLN A 439 -5.09 -8.82 33.13
CA GLN A 439 -3.70 -8.39 33.33
C GLN A 439 -2.69 -9.54 33.34
N SER A 440 -3.15 -10.79 33.55
CA SER A 440 -2.30 -11.98 33.42
C SER A 440 -1.97 -12.34 31.96
N LEU A 441 -2.74 -11.82 31.01
CA LEU A 441 -2.51 -11.99 29.57
C LEU A 441 -1.43 -11.05 29.07
N LYS A 442 -0.88 -11.38 27.90
CA LYS A 442 -0.05 -10.44 27.14
C LYS A 442 -0.88 -9.84 26.00
N PRO A 443 -0.78 -8.52 25.75
CA PRO A 443 -1.21 -7.94 24.48
C PRO A 443 -0.54 -8.68 23.32
N GLN A 444 -1.21 -8.76 22.17
CA GLN A 444 -0.70 -9.41 20.98
C GLN A 444 -1.02 -8.57 19.74
N ILE A 445 -0.01 -8.34 18.90
CA ILE A 445 -0.22 -7.66 17.62
C ILE A 445 -1.04 -8.54 16.68
N GLN A 446 -2.09 -7.97 16.11
CA GLN A 446 -2.90 -8.65 15.09
C GLN A 446 -2.24 -8.48 13.73
N SER A 447 -2.15 -9.55 12.94
CA SER A 447 -1.67 -9.52 11.56
C SER A 447 -2.83 -9.91 10.62
N PRO A 448 -3.60 -8.94 10.08
CA PRO A 448 -4.84 -9.23 9.34
C PRO A 448 -4.65 -10.16 8.14
N PHE A 449 -3.46 -10.16 7.54
CA PHE A 449 -3.14 -10.90 6.31
C PHE A 449 -2.28 -12.16 6.55
N LEU A 450 -2.11 -12.58 7.81
CA LEU A 450 -1.28 -13.74 8.16
C LEU A 450 -1.77 -15.04 7.53
N THR A 451 -3.08 -15.26 7.46
CA THR A 451 -3.66 -16.53 6.96
C THR A 451 -3.75 -16.59 5.45
N VAL A 452 -3.67 -15.46 4.75
CA VAL A 452 -3.82 -15.38 3.29
C VAL A 452 -2.45 -15.40 2.63
N GLU A 453 -1.55 -14.48 3.02
CA GLU A 453 -0.26 -14.28 2.37
C GLU A 453 0.93 -14.45 3.32
N LYS A 454 0.72 -15.00 4.52
CA LYS A 454 1.74 -15.11 5.57
C LYS A 454 2.40 -13.77 5.94
N LEU A 455 1.71 -12.66 5.63
CA LEU A 455 2.19 -11.32 5.90
C LEU A 455 2.00 -11.01 7.39
N GLN A 456 3.09 -11.19 8.15
CA GLN A 456 3.11 -11.04 9.60
C GLN A 456 3.65 -9.67 10.00
N ARG A 457 2.96 -8.90 10.84
CA ARG A 457 3.52 -7.67 11.44
C ARG A 457 4.73 -7.93 12.32
N ASN A 458 5.45 -6.86 12.65
CA ASN A 458 6.73 -6.86 13.37
C ASN A 458 6.78 -7.92 14.51
N PRO A 459 7.50 -9.04 14.32
CA PRO A 459 7.57 -10.13 15.28
C PRO A 459 8.23 -9.76 16.60
N VAL A 460 9.20 -8.83 16.61
CA VAL A 460 9.90 -8.40 17.84
C VAL A 460 8.92 -7.66 18.76
N ASN A 461 7.97 -6.94 18.19
CA ASN A 461 6.94 -6.23 18.96
C ASN A 461 5.71 -7.10 19.27
N LYS A 462 5.70 -8.40 18.91
CA LYS A 462 4.50 -9.25 18.94
C LYS A 462 3.68 -9.15 20.23
N ASN A 463 4.35 -9.11 21.38
CA ASN A 463 3.72 -9.01 22.70
C ASN A 463 4.21 -7.82 23.53
N ALA A 464 4.69 -6.76 22.87
CA ALA A 464 5.23 -5.59 23.55
C ALA A 464 4.13 -4.67 24.10
N GLY A 465 4.43 -3.95 25.17
CA GLY A 465 3.52 -2.98 25.78
C GLY A 465 2.62 -3.57 26.88
N LYS A 466 1.81 -2.69 27.47
CA LYS A 466 0.90 -2.97 28.59
C LYS A 466 -0.50 -2.49 28.26
N PHE A 467 -1.50 -3.23 28.71
CA PHE A 467 -2.89 -2.79 28.66
C PHE A 467 -3.06 -1.44 29.39
N MET A 468 -3.92 -0.58 28.84
CA MET A 468 -4.24 0.71 29.44
C MET A 468 -5.67 0.73 29.94
N THR A 469 -5.86 1.11 31.21
CA THR A 469 -7.20 1.48 31.69
C THR A 469 -7.65 2.76 30.98
N LEU A 470 -8.96 3.00 30.91
CA LEU A 470 -9.48 4.24 30.33
C LEU A 470 -8.94 5.48 31.07
N ALA A 471 -8.78 5.40 32.39
CA ALA A 471 -8.21 6.49 33.19
C ALA A 471 -6.75 6.76 32.83
N ASP A 472 -5.93 5.71 32.66
CA ASP A 472 -4.53 5.84 32.27
C ASP A 472 -4.40 6.41 30.85
N PHE A 473 -5.26 5.98 29.93
CA PHE A 473 -5.33 6.50 28.57
C PHE A 473 -5.66 8.01 28.55
N LEU A 474 -6.68 8.44 29.29
CA LEU A 474 -7.05 9.85 29.38
C LEU A 474 -5.97 10.70 30.07
N LYS A 475 -5.30 10.14 31.08
CA LYS A 475 -4.13 10.79 31.71
C LYS A 475 -2.98 10.95 30.72
N PHE A 476 -2.71 9.90 29.94
CA PHE A 476 -1.68 9.92 28.90
C PHE A 476 -2.01 10.96 27.82
N SER A 477 -3.24 10.98 27.30
CA SER A 477 -3.65 11.90 26.22
C SER A 477 -3.59 13.37 26.66
N LYS A 478 -3.97 13.66 27.91
CA LYS A 478 -3.83 14.99 28.49
C LYS A 478 -2.37 15.47 28.54
N ALA A 479 -1.43 14.57 28.76
CA ALA A 479 -0.01 14.87 28.91
C ALA A 479 0.77 14.92 27.58
N THR A 480 0.12 14.71 26.43
CA THR A 480 0.76 14.65 25.12
C THR A 480 0.29 15.74 24.17
N ALA A 481 0.95 15.81 23.00
CA ALA A 481 0.71 16.82 21.98
C ALA A 481 -0.56 16.58 21.14
N VAL A 482 -1.29 15.48 21.36
CA VAL A 482 -2.53 15.20 20.62
C VAL A 482 -3.56 16.30 20.87
N THR A 483 -4.40 16.54 19.86
CA THR A 483 -5.45 17.56 19.87
C THR A 483 -6.78 17.03 20.41
N GLY A 484 -6.97 15.71 20.38
CA GLY A 484 -8.19 15.08 20.88
C GLY A 484 -8.05 13.60 21.18
N VAL A 485 -9.14 13.03 21.70
CA VAL A 485 -9.35 11.59 21.87
C VAL A 485 -10.65 11.16 21.21
N LEU A 486 -10.66 9.94 20.68
CA LEU A 486 -11.88 9.27 20.21
C LEU A 486 -12.16 8.07 21.12
N ILE A 487 -13.26 8.12 21.87
CA ILE A 487 -13.68 7.02 22.73
C ILE A 487 -14.77 6.24 22.00
N ASN A 488 -14.47 5.00 21.63
CA ASN A 488 -15.41 4.11 20.94
C ASN A 488 -16.12 3.22 21.96
N ILE A 489 -17.45 3.28 22.00
CA ILE A 489 -18.32 2.51 22.90
C ILE A 489 -19.13 1.56 22.03
N GLN A 490 -19.08 0.28 22.36
CA GLN A 490 -19.85 -0.77 21.68
C GLN A 490 -20.52 -1.65 22.72
N ASN A 491 -21.54 -2.41 22.31
CA ASN A 491 -22.18 -3.44 23.13
C ASN A 491 -22.85 -2.91 24.42
N ALA A 492 -23.18 -1.62 24.49
CA ALA A 492 -23.64 -0.97 25.72
C ALA A 492 -24.93 -1.60 26.27
N ALA A 493 -25.92 -1.85 25.40
CA ALA A 493 -27.18 -2.48 25.80
C ALA A 493 -26.99 -3.92 26.35
N TYR A 494 -26.08 -4.69 25.73
CA TYR A 494 -25.73 -6.03 26.19
C TYR A 494 -25.07 -5.98 27.56
N LEU A 495 -24.04 -5.13 27.73
CA LEU A 495 -23.32 -4.99 28.99
C LEU A 495 -24.26 -4.57 30.13
N ALA A 496 -25.15 -3.60 29.89
CA ALA A 496 -26.10 -3.13 30.90
C ALA A 496 -27.11 -4.22 31.29
N SER A 497 -27.79 -4.83 30.31
CA SER A 497 -28.91 -5.73 30.58
C SER A 497 -28.51 -7.17 30.92
N LYS A 498 -27.39 -7.66 30.37
CA LYS A 498 -26.95 -9.07 30.53
C LYS A 498 -25.79 -9.24 31.49
N LYS A 499 -24.96 -8.21 31.68
CA LYS A 499 -23.76 -8.28 32.53
C LYS A 499 -23.79 -7.34 33.72
N GLY A 500 -24.78 -6.45 33.83
CA GLY A 500 -24.87 -5.48 34.93
C GLY A 500 -23.71 -4.48 34.92
N LEU A 501 -23.15 -4.19 33.74
CA LEU A 501 -21.99 -3.32 33.55
C LEU A 501 -22.41 -2.05 32.79
N GLY A 502 -22.28 -0.89 33.43
CA GLY A 502 -22.64 0.41 32.86
C GLY A 502 -21.46 1.09 32.15
N ILE A 503 -21.19 0.71 30.89
CA ILE A 503 -20.06 1.28 30.13
C ILE A 503 -20.21 2.78 29.88
N VAL A 504 -21.42 3.26 29.59
CA VAL A 504 -21.71 4.68 29.37
C VAL A 504 -21.39 5.51 30.62
N ASP A 505 -21.82 5.04 31.79
CA ASP A 505 -21.57 5.72 33.07
C ASP A 505 -20.09 5.67 33.45
N ALA A 506 -19.41 4.56 33.17
CA ALA A 506 -17.97 4.43 33.38
C ALA A 506 -17.18 5.44 32.52
N VAL A 507 -17.54 5.60 31.24
CA VAL A 507 -16.90 6.57 30.35
C VAL A 507 -17.18 8.00 30.81
N LYS A 508 -18.43 8.35 31.13
CA LYS A 508 -18.79 9.69 31.65
C LYS A 508 -18.01 10.04 32.92
N SER A 509 -17.91 9.08 33.83
CA SER A 509 -17.17 9.23 35.09
C SER A 509 -15.68 9.43 34.84
N ALA A 510 -15.09 8.65 33.93
CA ALA A 510 -13.68 8.77 33.57
C ALA A 510 -13.36 10.12 32.91
N LEU A 511 -14.18 10.57 31.96
CA LEU A 511 -14.04 11.87 31.30
C LEU A 511 -14.14 13.02 32.30
N THR A 512 -15.16 13.01 33.16
CA THR A 512 -15.34 14.02 34.22
C THR A 512 -14.13 14.07 35.17
N SER A 513 -13.65 12.89 35.59
CA SER A 513 -12.53 12.77 36.52
C SER A 513 -11.19 13.20 35.90
N SER A 514 -11.00 12.96 34.60
CA SER A 514 -9.77 13.30 33.89
C SER A 514 -9.54 14.82 33.77
N LYS A 515 -10.63 15.61 33.80
CA LYS A 515 -10.61 17.05 33.49
C LYS A 515 -9.85 17.32 32.18
N LEU A 516 -10.14 16.53 31.15
CA LEU A 516 -9.46 16.63 29.87
C LEU A 516 -9.75 18.00 29.22
N ASP A 517 -8.70 18.64 28.73
CA ASP A 517 -8.72 19.96 28.07
C ASP A 517 -8.51 19.84 26.55
N LYS A 518 -8.79 18.65 26.00
CA LYS A 518 -8.64 18.28 24.59
C LYS A 518 -10.01 18.02 23.97
N LYS A 519 -10.10 17.99 22.64
CA LYS A 519 -11.34 17.62 21.94
C LYS A 519 -11.72 16.17 22.31
N VAL A 520 -12.96 15.96 22.73
CA VAL A 520 -13.52 14.62 22.98
C VAL A 520 -14.46 14.26 21.86
N MET A 521 -14.23 13.09 21.27
CA MET A 521 -15.09 12.48 20.27
C MET A 521 -15.63 11.18 20.86
N ILE A 522 -16.94 10.95 20.79
CA ILE A 522 -17.58 9.70 21.21
C ILE A 522 -18.04 9.00 19.94
N GLN A 523 -17.54 7.79 19.71
CA GLN A 523 -17.97 6.93 18.62
C GLN A 523 -18.82 5.79 19.16
N SER A 524 -19.90 5.46 18.44
CA SER A 524 -20.75 4.30 18.71
C SER A 524 -21.51 3.94 17.44
N ASP A 525 -21.82 2.67 17.28
CA ASP A 525 -22.81 2.16 16.31
C ASP A 525 -24.24 2.36 16.81
N ASP A 526 -24.42 2.48 18.14
CA ASP A 526 -25.71 2.72 18.81
C ASP A 526 -25.98 4.24 19.01
N SER A 527 -27.04 4.75 18.40
CA SER A 527 -27.51 6.14 18.50
C SER A 527 -27.95 6.56 19.91
N SER A 528 -28.53 5.64 20.70
CA SER A 528 -28.91 5.91 22.09
C SER A 528 -27.69 6.10 22.99
N VAL A 529 -26.56 5.45 22.68
CA VAL A 529 -25.27 5.76 23.33
C VAL A 529 -24.84 7.18 23.01
N LEU A 530 -24.84 7.58 21.73
CA LEU A 530 -24.42 8.92 21.30
C LEU A 530 -25.26 10.02 21.96
N ASP A 531 -26.57 9.85 22.03
CA ASP A 531 -27.49 10.81 22.63
C ASP A 531 -27.25 11.03 24.12
N SER A 532 -26.64 10.05 24.79
CA SER A 532 -26.32 10.12 26.21
C SER A 532 -25.14 11.06 26.51
N PHE A 533 -24.35 11.45 25.51
CA PHE A 533 -23.22 12.38 25.66
C PHE A 533 -23.56 13.77 25.10
N LYS A 534 -23.28 14.81 25.89
CA LYS A 534 -23.44 16.22 25.52
C LYS A 534 -22.07 16.89 25.48
N ASP A 535 -21.96 18.00 24.75
CA ASP A 535 -20.74 18.82 24.65
C ASP A 535 -19.49 18.06 24.14
N VAL A 536 -19.71 17.05 23.28
CA VAL A 536 -18.68 16.26 22.59
C VAL A 536 -19.00 16.20 21.10
N THR A 537 -18.03 15.83 20.26
CA THR A 537 -18.33 15.43 18.88
C THR A 537 -18.84 13.98 18.88
N ARG A 538 -20.07 13.77 18.43
CA ARG A 538 -20.68 12.43 18.32
C ARG A 538 -20.40 11.85 16.94
N VAL A 539 -19.90 10.63 16.89
CA VAL A 539 -19.47 9.93 15.67
C VAL A 539 -20.27 8.65 15.51
N LEU A 540 -21.17 8.60 14.53
CA LEU A 540 -21.91 7.39 14.23
C LEU A 540 -21.04 6.43 13.41
N ARG A 541 -20.80 5.22 13.94
CA ARG A 541 -20.08 4.17 13.22
C ARG A 541 -21.06 3.33 12.40
N ILE A 542 -20.84 3.28 11.09
CA ILE A 542 -21.69 2.48 10.18
C ILE A 542 -20.90 1.24 9.78
N GLU A 543 -21.33 0.08 10.28
CA GLU A 543 -20.62 -1.21 10.11
C GLU A 543 -21.02 -1.98 8.84
N LYS A 544 -21.44 -1.27 7.80
CA LYS A 544 -21.81 -1.86 6.51
C LYS A 544 -21.41 -0.95 5.36
N GLU A 545 -21.23 -1.55 4.19
CA GLU A 545 -21.00 -0.79 2.97
C GLU A 545 -22.29 -0.10 2.51
N ILE A 546 -22.17 1.17 2.13
CA ILE A 546 -23.28 1.99 1.65
C ILE A 546 -22.92 2.67 0.34
N GLY A 547 -23.89 2.82 -0.55
CA GLY A 547 -23.71 3.48 -1.85
C GLY A 547 -24.21 4.92 -1.91
N ASP A 548 -25.08 5.32 -0.99
CA ASP A 548 -25.75 6.63 -0.94
C ASP A 548 -26.23 6.92 0.50
N ALA A 549 -26.45 8.20 0.79
CA ALA A 549 -27.02 8.70 2.05
C ALA A 549 -28.15 9.70 1.74
N PRO A 550 -29.39 9.21 1.50
CA PRO A 550 -30.53 10.05 1.17
C PRO A 550 -30.85 11.10 2.23
N LYS A 551 -31.46 12.22 1.83
CA LYS A 551 -31.79 13.34 2.72
C LYS A 551 -32.50 12.94 4.04
N PRO A 552 -33.52 12.05 4.05
CA PRO A 552 -34.14 11.61 5.30
C PRO A 552 -33.15 10.95 6.27
N THR A 553 -32.22 10.15 5.74
CA THR A 553 -31.16 9.51 6.50
C THR A 553 -30.20 10.54 7.07
N ILE A 554 -29.79 11.53 6.27
CA ILE A 554 -28.94 12.63 6.73
C ILE A 554 -29.63 13.42 7.86
N GLU A 555 -30.91 13.75 7.70
CA GLU A 555 -31.70 14.43 8.73
C GLU A 555 -31.83 13.59 10.01
N GLU A 556 -31.90 12.27 9.90
CA GLU A 556 -31.88 11.35 11.04
C GLU A 556 -30.52 11.35 11.74
N ILE A 557 -29.42 11.19 11.00
CA ILE A 557 -28.06 11.18 11.57
C ILE A 557 -27.80 12.46 12.37
N LYS A 558 -28.20 13.63 11.86
CA LYS A 558 -27.98 14.92 12.54
C LYS A 558 -28.61 15.03 13.92
N LYS A 559 -29.65 14.24 14.22
CA LYS A 559 -30.24 14.22 15.57
C LYS A 559 -29.26 13.62 16.57
N HIS A 560 -28.51 12.61 16.13
CA HIS A 560 -27.71 11.74 16.99
C HIS A 560 -26.19 11.95 16.89
N ALA A 561 -25.70 12.44 15.75
CA ALA A 561 -24.27 12.54 15.45
C ALA A 561 -23.90 13.80 14.67
N ASP A 562 -22.62 14.18 14.81
CA ASP A 562 -21.98 15.31 14.12
C ASP A 562 -21.02 14.82 13.02
N ALA A 563 -20.61 13.55 13.08
CA ALA A 563 -19.76 12.89 12.11
C ALA A 563 -20.17 11.42 11.92
N VAL A 564 -19.69 10.80 10.84
CA VAL A 564 -19.78 9.36 10.60
C VAL A 564 -18.40 8.74 10.45
N ASN A 565 -18.24 7.49 10.90
CA ASN A 565 -17.12 6.63 10.53
C ASN A 565 -17.65 5.50 9.64
N ILE A 566 -17.20 5.47 8.39
CA ILE A 566 -17.65 4.51 7.38
C ILE A 566 -16.49 3.71 6.80
N TRP A 567 -16.79 2.58 6.18
CA TRP A 567 -15.79 1.81 5.45
C TRP A 567 -15.33 2.60 4.21
N ARG A 568 -14.03 2.56 3.93
CA ARG A 568 -13.45 3.23 2.74
C ARG A 568 -14.11 2.78 1.41
N SER A 569 -14.59 1.54 1.34
CA SER A 569 -15.32 0.98 0.21
C SER A 569 -16.72 1.58 0.00
N SER A 570 -17.28 2.27 0.99
CA SER A 570 -18.50 3.07 0.84
C SER A 570 -18.28 4.38 0.08
N ILE A 571 -17.02 4.78 -0.14
CA ILE A 571 -16.66 5.96 -0.94
C ILE A 571 -16.15 5.54 -2.31
N VAL A 572 -15.19 4.61 -2.31
CA VAL A 572 -14.59 4.04 -3.52
C VAL A 572 -14.87 2.54 -3.52
N PRO A 573 -15.94 2.06 -4.19
CA PRO A 573 -16.24 0.64 -4.26
C PRO A 573 -15.11 -0.14 -4.92
N ILE A 574 -14.85 -1.34 -4.41
CA ILE A 574 -13.74 -2.20 -4.83
C ILE A 574 -14.29 -3.52 -5.36
N SER A 575 -13.79 -3.96 -6.51
CA SER A 575 -14.02 -5.31 -7.05
C SER A 575 -12.71 -5.93 -7.49
N GLN A 576 -12.40 -7.12 -6.98
CA GLN A 576 -11.13 -7.81 -7.25
C GLN A 576 -9.88 -6.90 -7.10
N SER A 577 -9.87 -6.09 -6.03
CA SER A 577 -8.80 -5.10 -5.73
C SER A 577 -8.70 -3.89 -6.67
N PHE A 578 -9.62 -3.73 -7.62
CA PHE A 578 -9.76 -2.52 -8.44
C PHE A 578 -10.79 -1.57 -7.88
N ALA A 579 -10.50 -0.27 -7.91
CA ALA A 579 -11.51 0.77 -7.71
C ALA A 579 -12.42 0.83 -8.94
N ILE A 580 -13.72 0.61 -8.74
CA ILE A 580 -14.70 0.53 -9.85
C ILE A 580 -15.62 1.74 -9.98
N GLY A 581 -15.53 2.69 -9.06
CA GLY A 581 -16.31 3.92 -9.13
C GLY A 581 -16.16 4.79 -7.89
N LYS A 582 -16.97 5.84 -7.83
CA LYS A 582 -17.06 6.79 -6.70
C LYS A 582 -18.53 6.97 -6.32
N THR A 583 -18.82 6.92 -5.02
CA THR A 583 -20.17 7.17 -4.49
C THR A 583 -20.38 8.66 -4.19
N LYS A 584 -21.63 9.04 -3.87
CA LYS A 584 -21.97 10.41 -3.45
C LYS A 584 -22.00 10.60 -1.94
N VAL A 585 -21.66 9.56 -1.18
CA VAL A 585 -21.83 9.51 0.28
C VAL A 585 -21.15 10.72 0.96
N VAL A 586 -19.92 11.07 0.56
CA VAL A 586 -19.22 12.23 1.16
C VAL A 586 -19.96 13.54 0.87
N GLU A 587 -20.32 13.77 -0.39
CA GLU A 587 -21.02 14.99 -0.81
C GLU A 587 -22.38 15.15 -0.10
N GLU A 588 -23.09 14.04 0.13
CA GLU A 588 -24.38 14.03 0.80
C GLU A 588 -24.26 14.27 2.30
N MET A 589 -23.27 13.66 2.96
CA MET A 589 -22.97 13.92 4.37
C MET A 589 -22.57 15.39 4.58
N HIS A 590 -21.73 15.95 3.70
CA HIS A 590 -21.33 17.36 3.75
C HIS A 590 -22.49 18.33 3.52
N LYS A 591 -23.45 18.01 2.63
CA LYS A 591 -24.71 18.79 2.50
C LYS A 591 -25.51 18.82 3.81
N GLY A 592 -25.39 17.77 4.61
CA GLY A 592 -25.93 17.69 5.97
C GLY A 592 -25.14 18.45 7.03
N ASN A 593 -23.92 18.94 6.71
CA ASN A 593 -22.93 19.39 7.67
C ASN A 593 -22.53 18.27 8.66
N ILE A 594 -22.34 17.05 8.15
CA ILE A 594 -21.83 15.88 8.87
C ILE A 594 -20.42 15.61 8.36
N SER A 595 -19.44 15.52 9.26
CA SER A 595 -18.07 15.15 8.90
C SER A 595 -17.96 13.66 8.56
N VAL A 596 -17.09 13.31 7.61
CA VAL A 596 -16.87 11.92 7.18
C VAL A 596 -15.47 11.46 7.57
N TYR A 597 -15.41 10.44 8.41
CA TYR A 597 -14.21 9.69 8.71
C TYR A 597 -14.26 8.33 8.03
N ILE A 598 -13.10 7.85 7.57
CA ILE A 598 -13.00 6.52 6.98
C ILE A 598 -12.10 5.61 7.76
N SER A 599 -12.48 4.34 7.82
CA SER A 599 -11.70 3.29 8.44
C SER A 599 -11.65 2.03 7.55
N VAL A 600 -10.64 1.17 7.67
CA VAL A 600 -9.33 1.40 8.31
C VAL A 600 -8.27 1.45 7.21
N LEU A 601 -7.43 2.49 7.20
CA LEU A 601 -6.30 2.60 6.27
C LEU A 601 -5.03 1.92 6.82
N ARG A 602 -4.33 1.22 5.93
CA ARG A 602 -3.24 0.29 6.25
C ARG A 602 -2.11 0.42 5.23
N ASN A 603 -0.89 0.07 5.65
CA ASN A 603 0.29 0.11 4.77
C ASN A 603 0.47 -1.19 3.98
N GLU A 604 -0.02 -2.33 4.49
CA GLU A 604 0.16 -3.61 3.85
C GLU A 604 -0.46 -3.61 2.44
N PHE A 605 0.32 -3.97 1.42
CA PHE A 605 -0.09 -3.84 0.01
C PHE A 605 -1.39 -4.58 -0.34
N LEU A 606 -1.76 -5.63 0.40
CA LEU A 606 -3.02 -6.37 0.24
C LEU A 606 -4.27 -5.58 0.65
N SER A 607 -4.11 -4.54 1.47
CA SER A 607 -5.20 -3.61 1.76
C SER A 607 -5.35 -2.51 0.72
N VAL A 608 -4.31 -2.22 -0.06
CA VAL A 608 -4.26 -1.09 -0.98
C VAL A 608 -4.77 -1.52 -2.35
N THR A 609 -5.61 -0.70 -3.00
CA THR A 609 -6.13 -1.01 -4.34
C THR A 609 -5.03 -0.93 -5.40
N PHE A 610 -5.20 -1.66 -6.51
CA PHE A 610 -4.27 -1.58 -7.64
C PHE A 610 -4.18 -0.18 -8.25
N ASP A 611 -5.30 0.56 -8.26
CA ASP A 611 -5.36 1.96 -8.70
C ASP A 611 -4.47 2.89 -7.87
N SER A 612 -4.16 2.50 -6.63
CA SER A 612 -3.24 3.24 -5.75
C SER A 612 -1.79 2.71 -5.84
N PHE A 613 -1.47 1.87 -6.83
CA PHE A 613 -0.13 1.34 -7.09
C PHE A 613 0.50 0.61 -5.89
N SER A 614 -0.34 -0.04 -5.06
CA SER A 614 0.10 -0.61 -3.78
C SER A 614 0.85 0.38 -2.88
N ASP A 615 0.65 1.68 -3.06
CA ASP A 615 1.24 2.76 -2.28
C ASP A 615 0.16 3.35 -1.34
N PRO A 616 0.29 3.16 -0.02
CA PRO A 616 -0.70 3.68 0.94
C PRO A 616 -0.78 5.22 0.94
N THR A 617 0.24 5.91 0.45
CA THR A 617 0.22 7.37 0.31
C THR A 617 -0.70 7.82 -0.84
N VAL A 618 -0.72 7.07 -1.95
CA VAL A 618 -1.64 7.34 -3.06
C VAL A 618 -3.08 7.03 -2.65
N GLU A 619 -3.30 5.99 -1.84
CA GLU A 619 -4.62 5.71 -1.25
C GLU A 619 -5.08 6.87 -0.34
N LEU A 620 -4.19 7.39 0.51
CA LEU A 620 -4.45 8.58 1.31
C LEU A 620 -4.81 9.79 0.43
N ALA A 621 -4.05 10.06 -0.63
CA ALA A 621 -4.37 11.14 -1.57
C ALA A 621 -5.75 10.96 -2.22
N THR A 622 -6.11 9.72 -2.54
CA THR A 622 -7.40 9.36 -3.13
C THR A 622 -8.55 9.76 -2.21
N PHE A 623 -8.49 9.40 -0.93
CA PHE A 623 -9.58 9.74 -0.01
C PHE A 623 -9.55 11.19 0.46
N ILE A 624 -8.38 11.74 0.73
CA ILE A 624 -8.21 13.08 1.30
C ILE A 624 -8.43 14.14 0.23
N ALA A 625 -7.59 14.15 -0.82
CA ALA A 625 -7.66 15.17 -1.86
C ALA A 625 -8.71 14.85 -2.93
N GLY A 626 -8.89 13.57 -3.30
CA GLY A 626 -9.85 13.16 -4.34
C GLY A 626 -11.31 13.07 -3.88
N ASN A 627 -11.54 12.81 -2.59
CA ASN A 627 -12.88 12.61 -2.04
C ASN A 627 -13.23 13.57 -0.90
N GLY A 628 -12.28 14.32 -0.36
CA GLY A 628 -12.55 15.37 0.62
C GLY A 628 -12.94 14.84 2.00
N VAL A 629 -12.47 13.66 2.43
CA VAL A 629 -12.79 13.14 3.76
C VAL A 629 -12.22 14.04 4.87
N ASP A 630 -12.98 14.18 5.96
CA ASP A 630 -12.63 15.03 7.10
C ASP A 630 -11.66 14.35 8.08
N GLY A 631 -11.47 13.04 7.95
CA GLY A 631 -10.54 12.28 8.77
C GLY A 631 -10.28 10.88 8.25
N VAL A 632 -9.08 10.39 8.53
CA VAL A 632 -8.66 9.02 8.23
C VAL A 632 -8.33 8.31 9.54
N ILE A 633 -8.91 7.12 9.71
CA ILE A 633 -8.61 6.21 10.82
C ILE A 633 -7.61 5.18 10.32
N THR A 634 -6.41 5.17 10.88
CA THR A 634 -5.28 4.38 10.37
C THR A 634 -4.50 3.67 11.48
N GLU A 635 -3.95 2.51 11.13
CA GLU A 635 -3.03 1.75 11.97
C GLU A 635 -1.57 2.23 11.85
N PHE A 636 -1.29 3.12 10.90
CA PHE A 636 0.05 3.66 10.59
C PHE A 636 0.03 5.21 10.51
N PRO A 637 -0.03 5.92 11.65
CA PRO A 637 -0.17 7.37 11.66
C PRO A 637 0.99 8.12 10.99
N ALA A 638 2.19 7.52 10.95
CA ALA A 638 3.37 8.10 10.31
C ALA A 638 3.14 8.34 8.81
N THR A 639 2.51 7.39 8.11
CA THR A 639 2.24 7.49 6.67
C THR A 639 1.30 8.66 6.38
N ALA A 640 0.17 8.74 7.09
CA ALA A 640 -0.82 9.80 6.93
C ALA A 640 -0.27 11.18 7.29
N THR A 641 0.49 11.27 8.39
CA THR A 641 1.12 12.52 8.82
C THR A 641 2.18 13.00 7.84
N ARG A 642 3.01 12.10 7.30
CA ARG A 642 4.02 12.44 6.30
C ARG A 642 3.36 12.96 5.02
N TYR A 643 2.28 12.33 4.56
CA TYR A 643 1.51 12.82 3.41
C TYR A 643 0.97 14.22 3.66
N LEU A 644 0.22 14.43 4.74
CA LEU A 644 -0.44 15.72 5.03
C LEU A 644 0.52 16.87 5.35
N ARG A 645 1.78 16.59 5.69
CA ARG A 645 2.83 17.61 5.90
C ARG A 645 3.73 17.78 4.68
N SER A 646 3.45 17.07 3.58
CA SER A 646 4.22 17.13 2.36
C SER A 646 3.73 18.23 1.44
N PRO A 647 4.61 19.02 0.79
CA PRO A 647 4.16 19.99 -0.19
C PRO A 647 3.34 19.32 -1.30
N CYS A 648 3.66 18.08 -1.67
CA CYS A 648 2.94 17.33 -2.70
C CYS A 648 1.50 16.91 -2.33
N SER A 649 1.03 17.15 -1.10
CA SER A 649 -0.39 16.97 -0.77
C SER A 649 -1.24 18.20 -1.09
N ASP A 650 -0.61 19.37 -1.34
CA ASP A 650 -1.34 20.56 -1.80
C ASP A 650 -1.38 20.62 -3.33
N LEU A 651 -2.52 20.19 -3.88
CA LEU A 651 -2.76 20.19 -5.33
C LEU A 651 -2.93 21.60 -5.93
N ASN A 652 -2.97 22.65 -5.11
CA ASN A 652 -3.09 24.03 -5.58
C ASN A 652 -1.72 24.70 -5.86
N ILE A 653 -0.63 24.05 -5.46
CA ILE A 653 0.72 24.57 -5.67
C ILE A 653 1.30 23.91 -6.92
N GLU A 654 1.86 24.72 -7.82
CA GLU A 654 2.57 24.23 -9.00
C GLU A 654 3.91 23.61 -8.57
N GLN A 655 4.09 22.31 -8.83
CA GLN A 655 5.29 21.56 -8.45
C GLN A 655 5.67 20.58 -9.56
N PRO A 656 6.96 20.21 -9.68
CA PRO A 656 7.42 19.26 -10.71
C PRO A 656 6.76 17.88 -10.63
N PHE A 657 6.26 17.51 -9.45
CA PHE A 657 5.57 16.25 -9.18
C PHE A 657 4.58 16.47 -8.04
N ALA A 658 3.40 15.83 -8.12
CA ALA A 658 2.38 15.84 -7.09
C ALA A 658 1.88 14.42 -6.85
N ILE A 659 1.42 14.13 -5.63
CA ILE A 659 0.84 12.83 -5.29
C ILE A 659 -0.65 12.93 -5.65
N LEU A 660 -1.00 12.43 -6.83
CA LEU A 660 -2.35 12.56 -7.37
C LEU A 660 -3.29 11.49 -6.80
N PRO A 661 -4.56 11.84 -6.54
CA PRO A 661 -5.62 10.88 -6.27
C PRO A 661 -5.73 9.84 -7.39
N ALA A 662 -5.97 8.58 -7.03
CA ALA A 662 -6.33 7.55 -7.99
C ALA A 662 -7.73 7.86 -8.57
N GLU A 663 -7.86 7.75 -9.89
CA GLU A 663 -9.13 7.92 -10.57
C GLU A 663 -9.87 6.58 -10.65
N ALA A 664 -10.88 6.41 -9.78
CA ALA A 664 -11.64 5.16 -9.70
C ALA A 664 -12.26 4.78 -11.07
N GLY A 665 -12.04 3.54 -11.50
CA GLY A 665 -12.51 3.02 -12.78
C GLY A 665 -11.55 3.25 -13.95
N SER A 666 -10.55 4.11 -13.82
CA SER A 666 -9.60 4.39 -14.91
C SER A 666 -8.74 3.16 -15.24
N LEU A 667 -8.18 2.50 -14.22
CA LEU A 667 -7.28 1.37 -14.41
C LEU A 667 -8.00 0.15 -14.99
N ILE A 668 -9.18 -0.19 -14.45
CA ILE A 668 -9.94 -1.35 -14.92
C ILE A 668 -10.41 -1.17 -16.37
N SER A 669 -10.59 0.07 -16.82
CA SER A 669 -10.97 0.39 -18.20
C SER A 669 -9.89 0.10 -19.23
N VAL A 670 -8.64 -0.09 -18.80
CA VAL A 670 -7.52 -0.49 -19.67
C VAL A 670 -7.65 -1.95 -20.12
N ALA A 671 -8.30 -2.80 -19.31
CA ALA A 671 -8.53 -4.20 -19.64
C ALA A 671 -9.70 -4.36 -20.63
N SER A 672 -9.64 -5.41 -21.46
CA SER A 672 -10.75 -5.78 -22.34
C SER A 672 -12.03 -6.07 -21.54
N LYS A 673 -13.19 -5.81 -22.15
CA LYS A 673 -14.49 -5.99 -21.47
C LYS A 673 -14.71 -7.43 -21.02
N GLU A 674 -14.16 -8.40 -21.75
CA GLU A 674 -14.25 -9.82 -21.44
C GLU A 674 -13.41 -10.23 -20.22
N ALA A 675 -12.32 -9.50 -19.95
CA ALA A 675 -11.47 -9.71 -18.78
C ALA A 675 -11.98 -8.98 -17.54
N GLN A 676 -12.82 -7.95 -17.70
CA GLN A 676 -13.37 -7.19 -16.59
C GLN A 676 -14.25 -8.04 -15.67
N PRO A 677 -14.20 -7.81 -14.34
CA PRO A 677 -15.07 -8.51 -13.41
C PRO A 677 -16.54 -8.23 -13.75
N PRO A 678 -17.45 -9.18 -13.50
CA PRO A 678 -18.87 -8.94 -13.66
C PRO A 678 -19.31 -7.71 -12.87
N ALA A 679 -20.17 -6.89 -13.48
CA ALA A 679 -20.75 -5.74 -12.81
C ALA A 679 -21.41 -6.19 -11.51
N SER A 680 -20.93 -5.66 -10.39
CA SER A 680 -21.52 -5.92 -9.07
C SER A 680 -22.72 -5.00 -8.86
N ALA A 681 -23.71 -5.47 -8.10
CA ALA A 681 -24.81 -4.60 -7.70
C ALA A 681 -24.26 -3.42 -6.87
N PRO A 682 -24.75 -2.19 -7.08
CA PRO A 682 -24.36 -1.06 -6.25
C PRO A 682 -24.65 -1.35 -4.77
N ASN A 683 -23.79 -0.82 -3.89
CA ASN A 683 -24.04 -0.87 -2.46
C ASN A 683 -25.37 -0.17 -2.14
N PRO A 684 -26.18 -0.71 -1.21
CA PRO A 684 -27.49 -0.15 -0.91
C PRO A 684 -27.36 1.24 -0.27
N PRO A 685 -28.37 2.12 -0.42
CA PRO A 685 -28.41 3.37 0.33
C PRO A 685 -28.55 3.09 1.83
N LEU A 686 -28.02 3.96 2.67
CA LEU A 686 -28.25 3.92 4.11
C LEU A 686 -29.71 4.33 4.42
N ASP A 687 -30.45 3.49 5.12
CA ASP A 687 -31.84 3.76 5.52
C ASP A 687 -31.87 4.52 6.85
N ALA A 688 -32.79 5.46 7.03
CA ALA A 688 -32.97 6.19 8.28
C ALA A 688 -33.23 5.24 9.46
N LYS A 689 -33.90 4.10 9.23
CA LYS A 689 -34.12 3.10 10.29
C LYS A 689 -32.83 2.44 10.79
N ASP A 690 -31.77 2.46 9.98
CA ASP A 690 -30.46 1.90 10.36
C ASP A 690 -29.68 2.83 11.30
N VAL A 691 -30.21 4.04 11.54
CA VAL A 691 -29.62 5.05 12.43
C VAL A 691 -30.28 5.04 13.80
N ILE A 692 -31.47 4.42 13.92
CA ILE A 692 -32.33 4.53 15.11
C ILE A 692 -32.22 3.25 15.93
N ASP A 693 -31.71 3.39 17.15
CA ASP A 693 -31.60 2.30 18.11
C ASP A 693 -32.61 2.44 19.25
N PRO A 694 -33.07 1.32 19.83
CA PRO A 694 -33.89 1.34 21.03
C PRO A 694 -33.18 2.06 22.19
N PRO A 695 -33.92 2.68 23.13
CA PRO A 695 -33.34 3.26 24.32
C PRO A 695 -32.49 2.25 25.10
N LEU A 696 -31.35 2.73 25.63
CA LEU A 696 -30.48 1.89 26.44
C LEU A 696 -31.23 1.29 27.64
N PRO A 697 -31.12 -0.03 27.88
CA PRO A 697 -31.70 -0.64 29.06
C PRO A 697 -30.99 -0.17 30.34
N PRO A 698 -31.70 -0.16 31.50
CA PRO A 698 -31.05 0.13 32.77
C PRO A 698 -30.00 -0.93 33.10
N VAL A 699 -28.96 -0.54 33.86
CA VAL A 699 -27.94 -1.47 34.34
C VAL A 699 -28.60 -2.46 35.31
N ALA A 700 -28.58 -3.74 34.94
CA ALA A 700 -29.19 -4.80 35.73
C ALA A 700 -28.44 -5.01 37.05
N ASN A 701 -29.18 -5.07 38.16
CA ASN A 701 -28.60 -5.49 39.44
C ASN A 701 -28.51 -7.03 39.47
N LEU A 702 -27.33 -7.56 39.15
CA LEU A 702 -27.09 -9.01 39.11
C LEU A 702 -26.62 -9.59 40.47
N ALA A 703 -26.81 -8.87 41.58
CA ALA A 703 -26.49 -9.38 42.91
C ALA A 703 -27.40 -10.58 43.30
N SER A 704 -26.75 -11.72 43.56
CA SER A 704 -27.28 -12.96 44.17
C SER A 704 -28.33 -13.78 43.42
N ASN A 705 -27.89 -14.70 42.56
CA ASN A 705 -28.65 -15.90 42.16
C ASN A 705 -27.92 -17.20 42.58
N ASN A 706 -27.40 -17.24 43.81
CA ASN A 706 -27.02 -18.48 44.49
C ASN A 706 -28.16 -18.94 45.42
N GLY A 707 -29.36 -19.09 44.86
CA GLY A 707 -30.54 -19.65 45.53
C GLY A 707 -30.84 -21.06 45.05
N SER A 708 -30.68 -22.03 45.93
CA SER A 708 -30.99 -23.45 45.79
C SER A 708 -32.30 -23.73 45.02
N GLY A 709 -32.21 -24.52 43.95
CA GLY A 709 -33.36 -25.01 43.19
C GLY A 709 -34.25 -25.94 44.01
N GLY A 710 -35.46 -25.48 44.34
CA GLY A 710 -36.59 -26.32 44.72
C GLY A 710 -37.43 -26.65 43.48
N ALA A 711 -37.85 -27.91 43.35
CA ALA A 711 -38.51 -28.46 42.17
C ALA A 711 -40.03 -28.15 42.08
N GLN A 712 -40.45 -27.73 40.87
CA GLN A 712 -41.72 -28.01 40.13
C GLN A 712 -43.10 -27.62 40.72
N PRO A 713 -44.24 -27.57 39.93
CA PRO A 713 -44.50 -28.06 38.55
C PRO A 713 -45.35 -27.15 37.59
N GLY A 714 -45.26 -27.43 36.27
CA GLY A 714 -46.43 -27.66 35.38
C GLY A 714 -47.16 -26.55 34.58
N SER A 715 -46.96 -26.55 33.25
CA SER A 715 -47.88 -26.19 32.13
C SER A 715 -48.23 -24.69 31.91
N ARG A 716 -48.42 -24.12 30.71
CA ARG A 716 -48.97 -24.57 29.41
C ARG A 716 -48.35 -23.82 28.21
N ARG A 717 -48.33 -24.49 27.06
CA ARG A 717 -48.14 -23.94 25.70
C ARG A 717 -49.40 -23.18 25.22
N SER A 718 -49.21 -22.07 24.51
CA SER A 718 -50.00 -21.56 23.35
C SER A 718 -49.40 -20.20 22.94
N GLY A 719 -49.19 -19.80 21.68
CA GLY A 719 -49.55 -20.39 20.40
C GLY A 719 -48.74 -19.79 19.22
N THR A 720 -48.45 -20.68 18.27
CA THR A 720 -48.50 -20.57 16.81
C THR A 720 -47.81 -19.41 16.07
N ILE A 721 -46.74 -19.83 15.37
CA ILE A 721 -46.08 -19.25 14.22
C ILE A 721 -46.99 -19.34 12.98
N ALA A 722 -47.05 -18.28 12.16
CA ALA A 722 -47.55 -18.35 10.79
C ALA A 722 -46.38 -18.14 9.81
N THR A 723 -45.84 -19.25 9.33
CA THR A 723 -45.00 -19.35 8.13
C THR A 723 -45.89 -19.64 6.93
N THR A 724 -45.86 -18.78 5.91
CA THR A 724 -46.26 -19.16 4.55
C THR A 724 -45.02 -19.27 3.69
N ALA A 725 -44.79 -20.50 3.21
CA ALA A 725 -43.78 -20.86 2.25
C ALA A 725 -44.15 -20.38 0.84
N ASN A 726 -43.14 -20.06 0.04
CA ASN A 726 -43.15 -20.43 -1.37
C ASN A 726 -41.75 -20.90 -1.76
N LEU A 727 -41.68 -22.19 -2.07
CA LEU A 727 -40.55 -22.85 -2.71
C LEU A 727 -40.50 -22.46 -4.19
N SER A 728 -39.30 -22.20 -4.70
CA SER A 728 -38.89 -22.70 -6.00
C SER A 728 -37.38 -22.99 -6.00
N LEU A 729 -37.09 -24.17 -6.54
CA LEU A 729 -35.83 -24.90 -6.55
C LEU A 729 -34.76 -24.22 -7.41
N ALA A 730 -33.50 -24.26 -6.95
CA ALA A 730 -32.38 -24.88 -7.66
C ALA A 730 -31.14 -24.91 -6.75
N MET A 731 -30.80 -26.09 -6.22
CA MET A 731 -29.52 -26.39 -5.59
C MET A 731 -28.82 -27.45 -6.43
N LEU A 732 -27.61 -27.14 -6.89
CA LEU A 732 -26.52 -28.10 -7.13
C LEU A 732 -25.24 -27.32 -7.48
N ALA A 733 -24.38 -27.11 -6.47
CA ALA A 733 -22.92 -27.05 -6.63
C ALA A 733 -22.25 -26.85 -5.26
N LEU A 734 -21.88 -27.95 -4.60
CA LEU A 734 -20.74 -27.96 -3.69
C LEU A 734 -19.96 -29.25 -3.97
N GLY A 735 -18.69 -29.11 -4.37
CA GLY A 735 -17.77 -30.23 -4.48
C GLY A 735 -16.52 -29.94 -5.29
N LEU A 736 -15.38 -29.92 -4.60
CA LEU A 736 -14.02 -30.22 -5.06
C LEU A 736 -13.23 -29.14 -5.81
N VAL A 737 -12.36 -28.42 -5.08
CA VAL A 737 -10.99 -28.15 -5.53
C VAL A 737 -10.03 -28.29 -4.33
N LEU A 738 -9.52 -29.49 -4.14
CA LEU A 738 -8.27 -29.78 -3.42
C LEU A 738 -7.62 -30.95 -4.18
N CYS A 739 -6.32 -30.80 -4.45
CA CYS A 739 -5.40 -31.72 -5.16
C CYS A 739 -5.47 -31.70 -6.70
N ALA A 740 -4.59 -30.90 -7.32
CA ALA A 740 -3.59 -31.39 -8.30
C ALA A 740 -2.69 -30.24 -8.80
N ALA A 741 -1.46 -30.15 -8.28
CA ALA A 741 -0.26 -29.81 -9.04
C ALA A 741 0.96 -30.08 -8.15
N ALA A 742 1.60 -31.22 -8.45
CA ALA A 742 3.02 -31.42 -8.20
C ALA A 742 3.80 -30.77 -9.36
#